data_AF-A0A965QTD5-F1
#
_entry.id   AF-A0A965QTD5-F1
#
_cell.length_a   1.000
_cell.length_b   1.000
_cell.length_c   1.000
_cell.angle_alpha   90.00
_cell.angle_beta   90.00
_cell.angle_gamma   90.00
#
_symmetry.space_group_name_H-M   'P 1'
#
loop_
_entity.id
_entity.type
_entity.pdbx_description
1 polymer ?
#
loop_
_entity_poly.entity_id
_entity_poly.type
_entity_poly.pdbx_seq_one_letter_code
_entity_poly.pdbx_strand_id
1 'polypeptide(L)'
;MATVLTPASGPALPQTNAATATSTTPDPNPDNNTDTSTVTPLQADLAVYKVVSDSAPNVGDTIVFAIGVANYGPDTATNVVVNDLLPAGVTYVSHSIQDAPVGSTYVPGTGVWTIGTVTTNDFPILQVVATVNAPSSGIPPAVTNTATVNGREYDPDPSNNTDTATETPQYADLAVDKVVSDARPNVGDTITFTITLTNLGRDTATSVTVLDQLPAGLQFVSATANEGTYDPGTGIWTVGTVDTLFARTLQIDALVLPPVSGVPQPATNTASVRSSDQYDPDPANNTDSVTETPQYADLAVEKVVSNPRPNVGGQVTFTVTVTNLGVDAATGVTIADLLPSGLTFVSASPAAGTNYTPATGVWQIGTLAAGGVRTLDIVVAVPGPGSFTNVAAVSTSNQFDPDPDNNSDRSTISTREADLAVTKSVSNPTPNVGDTITFTVTVSNLGPDSANNVEITDSFPPAGLQLLSAVPSQGTFTAGTGVWIVGTVNVGGPAAQTLVITARVLAPAVNTIPPARTNVATVTKADEYDPNPGNNTGTATETPLYADLGVKKTTSNVQPNVGETVTYTVSLFNLGTAAATNVEVTDALPANVAFLFATPAAGTRFAETATGGVWSVPSIAPGQTILLTLTVEATNTSVAFNTVTITHSDVWDPNNRNNQARTPTDPQEADLLVSKTVDETAPNVGDNVTFTVTLENLGPSTAQTVTVNDLLPAGLQFVSATPSAGSYSAGSGVWTLGAVPSGTTNTLLIVATVLAPSSGPAQQLTNTATAISTTPDPNPDNNTDESTVTPRSADLAVFKTVDESEPSIGEIVTFEIVVANYGPDTATSVVVNDLLPSGLEFVSATASQGAYVAGTGVWTVGTVTTAATQTLTVTAKVIRRTGGTETNTATVSGREYDPDPSNNTDSVDVEVQSSGVIVGTDIGCTTGPFVRVIDPDTGADRIIPFFAYEPRFRGGCRVYGADVTGDGIPEILTAPGPGRPGEVRVFTETGTPLPQYNFFPFGSGYTGGIEIAAGSVTAAGAIQIVAGQNRGGMVRVFNVTPGSATPVASTPVRQIQPFGPRFVGGPTPVEHGWLGRQDPRLGRLQRRVPRPDLHRVVEHATGGVRGLCRQPGRRVFGRHQREPDLQRRGTVRPHQGCAEEPVDIGGRLLHASAVDGQLPAAPRRHPAAVARPARLRCGLEPGPRRTTS
;
A
#
# COMPACT_ATOMS: atom_id res chain seq x y z
N MET A 1 141.69 -146.25 40.02
CA MET A 1 140.63 -145.26 40.29
C MET A 1 140.62 -144.26 39.16
N ALA A 2 139.49 -144.07 38.49
CA ALA A 2 139.27 -143.02 37.50
C ALA A 2 137.91 -142.38 37.83
N THR A 3 137.85 -141.05 37.86
CA THR A 3 136.61 -140.33 38.18
C THR A 3 135.80 -140.18 36.90
N VAL A 4 134.56 -140.68 36.89
CA VAL A 4 133.69 -140.68 35.72
C VAL A 4 133.15 -139.28 35.44
N LEU A 5 133.22 -138.84 34.18
CA LEU A 5 132.53 -137.65 33.69
C LEU A 5 131.07 -138.02 33.38
N THR A 6 130.12 -137.24 33.89
CA THR A 6 128.69 -137.39 33.60
C THR A 6 128.35 -136.88 32.20
N PRO A 7 127.82 -137.70 31.28
CA PRO A 7 127.24 -137.22 30.03
C PRO A 7 125.94 -136.45 30.30
N ALA A 8 125.64 -135.45 29.49
CA ALA A 8 124.29 -134.88 29.41
C ALA A 8 123.44 -135.70 28.42
N SER A 9 122.12 -135.69 28.61
CA SER A 9 121.09 -136.24 27.71
C SER A 9 121.23 -137.71 27.32
N GLY A 10 120.43 -138.58 27.95
CA GLY A 10 120.25 -139.98 27.56
C GLY A 10 119.90 -140.86 28.77
N PRO A 11 119.05 -141.89 28.62
CA PRO A 11 118.73 -142.77 29.74
C PRO A 11 119.99 -143.49 30.21
N ALA A 12 120.28 -143.38 31.50
CA ALA A 12 121.46 -143.97 32.13
C ALA A 12 121.34 -145.49 32.21
N LEU A 13 121.62 -146.17 31.09
CA LEU A 13 121.79 -147.62 31.03
C LEU A 13 122.77 -148.08 32.11
N PRO A 14 122.54 -149.26 32.74
CA PRO A 14 123.36 -149.74 33.84
C PRO A 14 124.84 -149.81 33.44
N GLN A 15 125.66 -148.97 34.09
CA GLN A 15 127.06 -148.74 33.73
C GLN A 15 127.91 -149.96 34.05
N THR A 16 128.28 -150.74 33.03
CA THR A 16 129.08 -151.98 33.18
C THR A 16 130.58 -151.73 33.01
N ASN A 17 131.38 -152.13 34.00
CA ASN A 17 132.86 -152.10 33.91
C ASN A 17 133.42 -153.53 33.76
N ALA A 18 134.46 -153.75 32.94
CA ALA A 18 135.04 -155.05 32.64
C ALA A 18 136.58 -155.04 32.65
N ALA A 19 137.22 -156.17 32.94
CA ALA A 19 138.68 -156.33 32.93
C ALA A 19 139.10 -157.71 32.37
N THR A 20 140.21 -157.77 31.62
CA THR A 20 140.63 -158.98 30.88
C THR A 20 142.15 -159.23 30.93
N ALA A 21 142.58 -160.49 30.98
CA ALA A 21 143.99 -160.92 30.99
C ALA A 21 144.40 -161.66 29.69
N THR A 22 145.72 -161.77 29.42
CA THR A 22 146.27 -162.45 28.23
C THR A 22 147.63 -163.12 28.51
N SER A 23 147.98 -164.15 27.73
CA SER A 23 149.24 -164.90 27.81
C SER A 23 149.78 -165.29 26.42
N THR A 24 151.08 -165.61 26.32
CA THR A 24 151.75 -165.97 25.05
C THR A 24 151.96 -167.47 24.85
N THR A 25 151.68 -168.29 25.86
CA THR A 25 151.48 -169.75 25.72
C THR A 25 149.98 -170.03 25.66
N PRO A 26 149.47 -170.92 24.80
CA PRO A 26 148.05 -171.21 24.68
C PRO A 26 147.39 -171.56 26.03
N ASP A 27 146.43 -170.73 26.43
CA ASP A 27 145.59 -170.97 27.62
C ASP A 27 144.62 -172.13 27.32
N PRO A 28 144.61 -173.23 28.12
CA PRO A 28 143.66 -174.32 27.94
C PRO A 28 142.20 -173.96 28.19
N ASN A 29 141.90 -172.82 28.83
CA ASN A 29 140.53 -172.38 29.10
C ASN A 29 140.40 -170.83 29.03
N PRO A 30 140.37 -170.24 27.81
CA PRO A 30 140.33 -168.79 27.64
C PRO A 30 139.05 -168.14 28.19
N ASP A 31 137.97 -168.90 28.41
CA ASP A 31 136.63 -168.39 28.74
C ASP A 31 136.54 -167.76 30.15
N ASN A 32 137.49 -168.00 31.04
CA ASN A 32 137.48 -167.47 32.42
C ASN A 32 138.14 -166.08 32.56
N ASN A 33 138.61 -165.47 31.47
CA ASN A 33 139.49 -164.30 31.54
C ASN A 33 138.76 -162.94 31.72
N THR A 34 137.46 -162.87 32.07
CA THR A 34 136.70 -161.58 32.20
C THR A 34 135.61 -161.60 33.29
N ASP A 35 135.34 -160.46 33.95
CA ASP A 35 134.29 -160.26 35.01
C ASP A 35 133.69 -158.81 34.99
N THR A 36 132.49 -158.57 35.58
CA THR A 36 131.70 -157.30 35.45
C THR A 36 130.74 -156.91 36.63
N SER A 37 130.29 -155.63 36.70
CA SER A 37 129.28 -155.13 37.70
C SER A 37 128.58 -153.80 37.28
N THR A 38 127.41 -153.43 37.86
CA THR A 38 126.45 -152.39 37.38
C THR A 38 125.58 -151.66 38.46
N VAL A 39 125.03 -150.45 38.16
CA VAL A 39 124.12 -149.62 39.03
C VAL A 39 123.05 -148.83 38.20
N THR A 40 121.89 -148.46 38.79
CA THR A 40 120.72 -147.77 38.15
C THR A 40 120.11 -146.64 39.03
N PRO A 41 119.57 -145.52 38.47
CA PRO A 41 118.90 -144.42 39.21
C PRO A 41 117.35 -144.49 39.29
N LEU A 42 116.73 -143.62 40.11
CA LEU A 42 115.27 -143.44 40.35
C LEU A 42 114.57 -142.57 39.29
N GLN A 43 113.24 -142.69 39.13
CA GLN A 43 112.44 -141.99 38.10
C GLN A 43 111.03 -141.57 38.57
N ALA A 44 110.62 -140.33 38.27
CA ALA A 44 109.28 -139.78 38.54
C ALA A 44 108.83 -138.88 37.37
N ASP A 45 107.57 -138.95 36.97
CA ASP A 45 107.03 -138.42 35.69
C ASP A 45 105.98 -137.34 36.01
N LEU A 46 106.33 -136.06 35.86
CA LEU A 46 105.60 -134.92 36.41
C LEU A 46 104.76 -134.17 35.37
N ALA A 47 103.52 -134.59 35.18
CA ALA A 47 102.56 -133.88 34.35
C ALA A 47 101.93 -132.67 35.05
N VAL A 48 101.70 -131.60 34.29
CA VAL A 48 100.88 -130.45 34.70
C VAL A 48 99.69 -130.28 33.76
N TYR A 49 98.56 -129.84 34.32
CA TYR A 49 97.32 -129.60 33.60
C TYR A 49 96.81 -128.20 33.89
N LYS A 50 96.33 -127.46 32.88
CA LYS A 50 95.90 -126.07 33.03
C LYS A 50 94.63 -125.78 32.24
N VAL A 51 93.64 -125.19 32.92
CA VAL A 51 92.38 -124.73 32.30
C VAL A 51 92.03 -123.32 32.77
N VAL A 52 91.16 -122.64 32.01
CA VAL A 52 90.57 -121.34 32.36
C VAL A 52 89.04 -121.48 32.48
N SER A 53 88.42 -120.74 33.40
CA SER A 53 86.97 -120.82 33.67
C SER A 53 86.09 -120.26 32.55
N ASP A 54 86.61 -119.29 31.81
CA ASP A 54 86.01 -118.76 30.58
C ASP A 54 87.13 -118.53 29.56
N SER A 55 86.87 -118.88 28.30
CA SER A 55 87.79 -118.70 27.18
C SER A 55 87.43 -117.52 26.28
N ALA A 56 86.24 -116.92 26.45
CA ALA A 56 85.81 -115.72 25.75
C ALA A 56 85.13 -114.70 26.69
N PRO A 57 85.81 -114.22 27.75
CA PRO A 57 85.28 -113.22 28.67
C PRO A 57 85.15 -111.82 28.04
N ASN A 58 84.42 -110.90 28.66
CA ASN A 58 84.50 -109.48 28.31
C ASN A 58 85.67 -108.80 29.02
N VAL A 59 86.05 -107.60 28.55
CA VAL A 59 86.99 -106.75 29.27
C VAL A 59 86.37 -106.32 30.61
N GLY A 60 87.08 -106.57 31.71
CA GLY A 60 86.60 -106.33 33.07
C GLY A 60 85.96 -107.53 33.77
N ASP A 61 85.68 -108.62 33.04
CA ASP A 61 85.22 -109.87 33.66
C ASP A 61 86.33 -110.54 34.49
N THR A 62 85.93 -111.44 35.39
CA THR A 62 86.85 -112.14 36.31
C THR A 62 86.86 -113.64 36.02
N ILE A 63 88.04 -114.14 35.69
CA ILE A 63 88.32 -115.52 35.27
C ILE A 63 89.20 -116.25 36.29
N VAL A 64 89.23 -117.57 36.21
CA VAL A 64 90.03 -118.44 37.09
C VAL A 64 90.87 -119.39 36.25
N PHE A 65 92.18 -119.33 36.42
CA PHE A 65 93.08 -120.38 35.95
C PHE A 65 93.18 -121.47 37.01
N ALA A 66 92.84 -122.71 36.66
CA ALA A 66 93.07 -123.88 37.52
C ALA A 66 94.26 -124.68 36.98
N ILE A 67 95.16 -125.09 37.87
CA ILE A 67 96.42 -125.79 37.59
C ILE A 67 96.47 -127.03 38.46
N GLY A 68 96.61 -128.22 37.89
CA GLY A 68 96.81 -129.48 38.62
C GLY A 68 98.15 -130.12 38.28
N VAL A 69 98.76 -130.87 39.20
CA VAL A 69 99.99 -131.63 38.97
C VAL A 69 99.76 -133.11 39.31
N ALA A 70 100.24 -134.01 38.47
CA ALA A 70 100.27 -135.45 38.72
C ALA A 70 101.72 -135.97 38.78
N ASN A 71 101.91 -137.16 39.37
CA ASN A 71 103.11 -137.96 39.18
C ASN A 71 102.71 -139.35 38.66
N TYR A 72 103.09 -139.67 37.43
CA TYR A 72 102.80 -140.97 36.79
C TYR A 72 103.93 -142.00 36.92
N GLY A 73 105.08 -141.60 37.47
CA GLY A 73 106.24 -142.46 37.63
C GLY A 73 106.12 -143.43 38.79
N PRO A 74 107.05 -144.40 38.94
CA PRO A 74 107.04 -145.34 40.05
C PRO A 74 107.51 -144.73 41.38
N ASP A 75 108.40 -143.72 41.35
CA ASP A 75 108.99 -143.11 42.55
C ASP A 75 108.32 -141.77 42.92
N THR A 76 108.36 -141.39 44.20
CA THR A 76 107.89 -140.09 44.69
C THR A 76 108.78 -138.95 44.19
N ALA A 77 108.20 -137.96 43.53
CA ALA A 77 108.88 -136.74 43.15
C ALA A 77 109.13 -135.81 44.36
N THR A 78 110.31 -135.23 44.44
CA THR A 78 110.76 -134.33 45.52
C THR A 78 111.25 -132.98 44.99
N ASN A 79 111.18 -131.96 45.85
CA ASN A 79 111.37 -130.55 45.51
C ASN A 79 110.46 -130.07 44.35
N VAL A 80 109.22 -130.56 44.29
CA VAL A 80 108.28 -130.25 43.20
C VAL A 80 107.86 -128.79 43.25
N VAL A 81 108.04 -128.08 42.14
CA VAL A 81 107.72 -126.66 41.95
C VAL A 81 107.05 -126.46 40.59
N VAL A 82 105.97 -125.69 40.55
CA VAL A 82 105.36 -125.17 39.32
C VAL A 82 105.69 -123.69 39.18
N ASN A 83 106.01 -123.26 37.97
CA ASN A 83 106.08 -121.84 37.62
C ASN A 83 104.87 -121.50 36.73
N ASP A 84 103.98 -120.64 37.23
CA ASP A 84 102.82 -120.08 36.52
C ASP A 84 102.70 -118.59 36.90
N LEU A 85 103.38 -117.71 36.15
CA LEU A 85 103.28 -116.27 36.36
C LEU A 85 102.20 -115.71 35.43
N LEU A 86 101.17 -115.08 36.00
CA LEU A 86 100.10 -114.47 35.21
C LEU A 86 100.66 -113.52 34.14
N PRO A 87 100.26 -113.70 32.86
CA PRO A 87 100.74 -112.88 31.75
C PRO A 87 100.17 -111.46 31.79
N ALA A 88 100.86 -110.54 31.11
CA ALA A 88 100.32 -109.21 30.86
C ALA A 88 99.04 -109.30 30.00
N GLY A 89 97.96 -108.71 30.49
CA GLY A 89 96.61 -108.85 29.94
C GLY A 89 95.58 -109.16 31.02
N VAL A 90 95.98 -109.87 32.08
CA VAL A 90 95.16 -110.14 33.27
C VAL A 90 95.80 -109.59 34.54
N THR A 91 94.98 -109.19 35.52
CA THR A 91 95.42 -108.68 36.83
C THR A 91 95.07 -109.69 37.93
N TYR A 92 96.05 -110.08 38.74
CA TYR A 92 95.85 -110.97 39.89
C TYR A 92 94.82 -110.42 40.89
N VAL A 93 93.87 -111.27 41.30
CA VAL A 93 92.87 -110.97 42.34
C VAL A 93 93.11 -111.82 43.59
N SER A 94 93.15 -113.14 43.45
CA SER A 94 93.30 -114.07 44.59
C SER A 94 93.82 -115.44 44.14
N HIS A 95 94.16 -116.33 45.09
CA HIS A 95 94.42 -117.73 44.80
C HIS A 95 93.93 -118.65 45.92
N SER A 96 93.74 -119.94 45.61
CA SER A 96 93.53 -121.01 46.60
C SER A 96 94.29 -122.27 46.20
N ILE A 97 94.70 -123.07 47.18
CA ILE A 97 95.41 -124.35 46.98
C ILE A 97 94.57 -125.46 47.62
N GLN A 98 94.43 -126.58 46.92
CA GLN A 98 93.63 -127.74 47.31
C GLN A 98 94.47 -129.02 47.11
N ASP A 99 94.20 -130.05 47.92
CA ASP A 99 94.80 -131.40 47.83
C ASP A 99 96.34 -131.45 47.74
N ALA A 100 97.02 -130.46 48.34
CA ALA A 100 98.47 -130.31 48.33
C ALA A 100 99.11 -130.54 49.73
N PRO A 101 100.40 -130.92 49.80
CA PRO A 101 101.11 -131.11 51.06
C PRO A 101 101.07 -129.88 51.98
N VAL A 102 100.93 -130.13 53.30
CA VAL A 102 100.89 -129.08 54.32
C VAL A 102 102.20 -128.27 54.31
N GLY A 103 102.11 -126.99 53.97
CA GLY A 103 103.25 -126.10 53.75
C GLY A 103 103.44 -125.65 52.30
N SER A 104 102.66 -126.19 51.36
CA SER A 104 102.63 -125.70 49.97
C SER A 104 102.25 -124.22 49.90
N THR A 105 102.92 -123.45 49.05
CA THR A 105 102.72 -121.98 48.93
C THR A 105 102.87 -121.50 47.49
N TYR A 106 102.02 -120.56 47.08
CA TYR A 106 102.13 -119.85 45.80
C TYR A 106 102.46 -118.37 46.04
N VAL A 107 103.35 -117.82 45.23
CA VAL A 107 103.80 -116.42 45.30
C VAL A 107 103.39 -115.69 44.00
N PRO A 108 102.25 -114.97 43.99
CA PRO A 108 101.69 -114.38 42.77
C PRO A 108 102.65 -113.45 42.01
N GLY A 109 103.52 -112.73 42.72
CA GLY A 109 104.51 -111.81 42.13
C GLY A 109 105.69 -112.49 41.43
N THR A 110 105.84 -113.81 41.54
CA THR A 110 106.87 -114.60 40.82
C THR A 110 106.29 -115.79 40.06
N GLY A 111 105.00 -116.10 40.26
CA GLY A 111 104.35 -117.29 39.70
C GLY A 111 104.80 -118.61 40.31
N VAL A 112 105.62 -118.60 41.36
CA VAL A 112 106.21 -119.84 41.91
C VAL A 112 105.24 -120.49 42.89
N TRP A 113 104.79 -121.70 42.56
CA TRP A 113 104.05 -122.59 43.44
C TRP A 113 104.98 -123.72 43.92
N THR A 114 105.36 -123.68 45.19
CA THR A 114 106.14 -124.76 45.80
C THR A 114 105.20 -125.78 46.41
N ILE A 115 105.27 -127.03 45.93
CA ILE A 115 104.47 -128.18 46.38
C ILE A 115 105.29 -129.09 47.31
N GLY A 116 106.60 -129.21 47.03
CA GLY A 116 107.53 -129.99 47.86
C GLY A 116 107.62 -131.46 47.45
N THR A 117 106.55 -132.24 47.63
CA THR A 117 106.54 -133.68 47.27
C THR A 117 105.24 -134.10 46.61
N VAL A 118 105.32 -134.91 45.56
CA VAL A 118 104.15 -135.49 44.87
C VAL A 118 104.34 -136.99 44.72
N THR A 119 103.55 -137.77 45.47
CA THR A 119 103.47 -139.23 45.32
C THR A 119 102.55 -139.61 44.17
N THR A 120 102.55 -140.88 43.77
CA THR A 120 101.86 -141.40 42.59
C THR A 120 100.32 -141.40 42.65
N ASN A 121 99.74 -140.86 43.75
CA ASN A 121 98.31 -140.70 43.95
C ASN A 121 97.92 -139.27 44.40
N ASP A 122 98.89 -138.36 44.54
CA ASP A 122 98.62 -136.96 44.88
C ASP A 122 98.26 -136.19 43.61
N PHE A 123 97.20 -135.37 43.67
CA PHE A 123 96.83 -134.43 42.61
C PHE A 123 96.58 -133.03 43.19
N PRO A 124 97.62 -132.33 43.66
CA PRO A 124 97.50 -130.96 44.15
C PRO A 124 96.94 -130.03 43.08
N ILE A 125 96.09 -129.08 43.49
CA ILE A 125 95.48 -128.07 42.61
C ILE A 125 95.74 -126.65 43.15
N LEU A 126 96.12 -125.74 42.26
CA LEU A 126 96.17 -124.29 42.48
C LEU A 126 95.13 -123.63 41.59
N GLN A 127 94.25 -122.80 42.17
CA GLN A 127 93.35 -121.92 41.45
C GLN A 127 93.81 -120.47 41.62
N VAL A 128 94.00 -119.75 40.51
CA VAL A 128 94.40 -118.33 40.47
C VAL A 128 93.29 -117.53 39.81
N VAL A 129 92.69 -116.60 40.56
CA VAL A 129 91.64 -115.70 40.10
C VAL A 129 92.26 -114.41 39.57
N ALA A 130 91.83 -113.96 38.40
CA ALA A 130 92.31 -112.74 37.77
C ALA A 130 91.19 -111.98 37.05
N THR A 131 91.36 -110.67 36.88
CA THR A 131 90.45 -109.82 36.09
C THR A 131 91.06 -109.50 34.74
N VAL A 132 90.25 -109.58 33.68
CA VAL A 132 90.64 -109.26 32.29
C VAL A 132 90.81 -107.74 32.15
N ASN A 133 92.01 -107.28 31.81
CA ASN A 133 92.27 -105.86 31.66
C ASN A 133 91.84 -105.34 30.28
N ALA A 134 91.51 -104.05 30.20
CA ALA A 134 91.38 -103.37 28.93
C ALA A 134 92.75 -103.27 28.22
N PRO A 135 92.81 -103.42 26.88
CA PRO A 135 94.02 -103.08 26.13
C PRO A 135 94.29 -101.57 26.23
N SER A 136 95.53 -101.16 25.99
CA SER A 136 95.90 -99.74 25.95
C SER A 136 95.39 -99.00 24.70
N SER A 137 95.05 -99.75 23.65
CA SER A 137 94.45 -99.26 22.40
C SER A 137 94.04 -100.43 21.51
N GLY A 138 92.89 -100.36 20.83
CA GLY A 138 92.48 -101.33 19.80
C GLY A 138 92.04 -102.68 20.36
N ILE A 139 92.02 -103.69 19.49
CA ILE A 139 91.46 -105.03 19.76
C ILE A 139 92.14 -105.71 20.97
N PRO A 140 91.38 -106.23 21.96
CA PRO A 140 91.93 -107.04 23.05
C PRO A 140 92.69 -108.27 22.53
N PRO A 141 93.96 -108.47 22.93
CA PRO A 141 94.75 -109.62 22.49
C PRO A 141 94.30 -110.91 23.18
N ALA A 142 94.57 -112.06 22.53
CA ALA A 142 94.50 -113.35 23.21
C ALA A 142 95.57 -113.42 24.31
N VAL A 143 95.19 -113.88 25.50
CA VAL A 143 96.07 -113.99 26.67
C VAL A 143 96.26 -115.47 27.01
N THR A 144 97.51 -115.94 26.93
CA THR A 144 97.88 -117.34 27.21
C THR A 144 98.71 -117.40 28.49
N ASN A 145 98.18 -118.03 29.52
CA ASN A 145 98.91 -118.32 30.76
C ASN A 145 99.51 -119.73 30.69
N THR A 146 100.75 -119.91 31.17
CA THR A 146 101.57 -121.12 30.99
C THR A 146 102.11 -121.62 32.33
N ALA A 147 101.75 -122.87 32.69
CA ALA A 147 102.27 -123.55 33.87
C ALA A 147 103.38 -124.52 33.44
N THR A 148 104.51 -124.55 34.15
CA THR A 148 105.58 -125.55 33.95
C THR A 148 106.04 -126.14 35.28
N VAL A 149 105.96 -127.47 35.42
CA VAL A 149 106.35 -128.21 36.63
C VAL A 149 107.76 -128.80 36.51
N ASN A 150 108.50 -128.82 37.62
CA ASN A 150 109.83 -129.41 37.72
C ASN A 150 109.96 -130.17 39.05
N GLY A 151 110.79 -131.22 39.07
CA GLY A 151 111.17 -131.99 40.25
C GLY A 151 112.68 -132.26 40.31
N ARG A 152 113.11 -133.10 41.25
CA ARG A 152 114.53 -133.46 41.45
C ARG A 152 114.94 -134.76 40.76
N GLU A 153 114.02 -135.72 40.71
CA GLU A 153 114.22 -137.06 40.16
C GLU A 153 114.28 -137.00 38.62
N TYR A 154 114.70 -138.10 37.96
CA TYR A 154 114.75 -138.13 36.50
C TYR A 154 113.34 -138.27 35.92
N ASP A 155 112.94 -137.33 35.07
CA ASP A 155 111.68 -137.38 34.36
C ASP A 155 111.79 -138.17 33.04
N PRO A 156 111.02 -139.25 32.84
CA PRO A 156 111.02 -140.03 31.62
C PRO A 156 110.24 -139.39 30.46
N ASP A 157 109.27 -138.50 30.73
CA ASP A 157 108.48 -137.81 29.71
C ASP A 157 108.42 -136.29 29.96
N PRO A 158 109.55 -135.57 29.79
CA PRO A 158 109.62 -134.12 29.94
C PRO A 158 108.72 -133.30 28.98
N SER A 159 107.86 -133.96 28.18
CA SER A 159 106.92 -133.31 27.26
C SER A 159 105.57 -132.98 27.89
N ASN A 160 105.21 -133.63 29.01
CA ASN A 160 103.94 -133.40 29.71
C ASN A 160 104.04 -132.37 30.87
N ASN A 161 105.25 -131.87 31.14
CA ASN A 161 105.58 -130.96 32.24
C ASN A 161 105.19 -129.49 31.99
N THR A 162 104.58 -129.14 30.86
CA THR A 162 104.11 -127.79 30.53
C THR A 162 102.72 -127.82 29.89
N ASP A 163 101.80 -127.01 30.40
CA ASP A 163 100.45 -126.84 29.84
C ASP A 163 99.99 -125.37 29.87
N THR A 164 99.08 -125.01 28.96
CA THR A 164 98.69 -123.64 28.66
C THR A 164 97.18 -123.47 28.58
N ALA A 165 96.64 -122.44 29.22
CA ALA A 165 95.25 -122.03 29.04
C ALA A 165 95.20 -120.64 28.41
N THR A 166 94.34 -120.47 27.41
CA THR A 166 94.19 -119.22 26.65
C THR A 166 92.77 -118.69 26.74
N GLU A 167 92.65 -117.39 26.96
CA GLU A 167 91.41 -116.62 26.84
C GLU A 167 91.51 -115.65 25.65
N THR A 168 90.39 -115.39 24.99
CA THR A 168 90.28 -114.45 23.86
C THR A 168 89.13 -113.48 24.14
N PRO A 169 89.39 -112.30 24.73
CA PRO A 169 88.32 -111.42 25.17
C PRO A 169 87.40 -110.95 24.02
N GLN A 170 86.14 -110.72 24.33
CA GLN A 170 85.11 -110.28 23.38
C GLN A 170 85.25 -108.79 23.02
N TYR A 171 84.98 -108.45 21.76
CA TYR A 171 84.94 -107.07 21.28
C TYR A 171 83.96 -106.88 20.11
N ALA A 172 83.34 -105.70 20.07
CA ALA A 172 82.44 -105.25 19.03
C ALA A 172 82.71 -103.77 18.73
N ASP A 173 82.71 -103.39 17.45
CA ASP A 173 83.19 -102.10 16.94
C ASP A 173 81.98 -101.37 16.33
N LEU A 174 81.42 -100.38 17.02
CA LEU A 174 80.06 -99.87 16.78
C LEU A 174 80.01 -98.52 16.06
N ALA A 175 80.33 -98.56 14.76
CA ALA A 175 80.28 -97.40 13.88
C ALA A 175 78.88 -96.82 13.67
N VAL A 176 78.81 -95.48 13.72
CA VAL A 176 77.63 -94.67 13.45
C VAL A 176 77.84 -93.82 12.20
N ASP A 177 76.85 -93.79 11.31
CA ASP A 177 76.76 -92.93 10.13
C ASP A 177 75.41 -92.18 10.17
N LYS A 178 75.40 -90.88 9.87
CA LYS A 178 74.20 -90.03 10.02
C LYS A 178 74.04 -89.05 8.86
N VAL A 179 72.95 -89.20 8.12
CA VAL A 179 72.59 -88.32 6.99
C VAL A 179 71.26 -87.61 7.22
N VAL A 180 71.03 -86.50 6.49
CA VAL A 180 69.77 -85.74 6.48
C VAL A 180 69.20 -85.67 5.06
N SER A 181 67.88 -85.71 4.90
CA SER A 181 67.20 -85.72 3.60
C SER A 181 67.35 -84.42 2.80
N ASP A 182 67.46 -83.28 3.48
CA ASP A 182 67.80 -81.98 2.91
C ASP A 182 68.65 -81.19 3.92
N ALA A 183 69.79 -80.67 3.45
CA ALA A 183 70.68 -79.84 4.25
C ALA A 183 70.38 -78.33 4.11
N ARG A 184 69.46 -77.94 3.22
CA ARG A 184 68.98 -76.55 3.04
C ARG A 184 67.44 -76.47 2.92
N PRO A 185 66.66 -76.96 3.90
CA PRO A 185 65.21 -76.84 3.89
C PRO A 185 64.73 -75.39 4.01
N ASN A 186 63.45 -75.12 3.76
CA ASN A 186 62.80 -73.88 4.21
C ASN A 186 62.26 -74.07 5.64
N VAL A 187 61.98 -72.97 6.32
CA VAL A 187 61.23 -73.02 7.59
C VAL A 187 59.83 -73.59 7.33
N GLY A 188 59.42 -74.58 8.12
CA GLY A 188 58.15 -75.29 7.95
C GLY A 188 58.23 -76.56 7.07
N ASP A 189 59.37 -76.83 6.42
CA ASP A 189 59.60 -78.12 5.77
C ASP A 189 59.89 -79.21 6.83
N THR A 190 59.57 -80.47 6.49
CA THR A 190 59.92 -81.65 7.29
C THR A 190 61.10 -82.37 6.65
N ILE A 191 62.16 -82.59 7.44
CA ILE A 191 63.37 -83.31 7.04
C ILE A 191 63.47 -84.64 7.79
N THR A 192 64.10 -85.64 7.18
CA THR A 192 64.35 -86.95 7.79
C THR A 192 65.85 -87.13 8.05
N PHE A 193 66.24 -87.30 9.31
CA PHE A 193 67.55 -87.86 9.65
C PHE A 193 67.50 -89.36 9.49
N THR A 194 68.52 -89.97 8.88
CA THR A 194 68.72 -91.42 8.91
C THR A 194 70.04 -91.72 9.61
N ILE A 195 69.98 -92.54 10.66
CA ILE A 195 71.09 -93.00 11.47
C ILE A 195 71.31 -94.47 11.15
N THR A 196 72.54 -94.84 10.79
CA THR A 196 72.97 -96.21 10.49
C THR A 196 73.97 -96.65 11.55
N LEU A 197 73.67 -97.72 12.28
CA LEU A 197 74.54 -98.30 13.30
C LEU A 197 75.03 -99.67 12.82
N THR A 198 76.34 -99.87 12.74
CA THR A 198 76.95 -101.10 12.20
C THR A 198 77.99 -101.67 13.15
N ASN A 199 77.89 -102.96 13.47
CA ASN A 199 78.97 -103.68 14.15
C ASN A 199 80.00 -104.19 13.13
N LEU A 200 81.19 -103.60 13.14
CA LEU A 200 82.36 -103.93 12.32
C LEU A 200 83.29 -104.96 13.00
N GLY A 201 83.01 -105.32 14.25
CA GLY A 201 83.85 -106.17 15.09
C GLY A 201 83.74 -107.66 14.80
N ARG A 202 84.30 -108.48 15.69
CA ARG A 202 84.24 -109.95 15.59
C ARG A 202 82.97 -110.53 16.23
N ASP A 203 82.56 -109.98 17.37
CA ASP A 203 81.53 -110.56 18.22
C ASP A 203 80.25 -109.71 18.20
N THR A 204 79.09 -110.31 18.44
CA THR A 204 77.80 -109.58 18.49
C THR A 204 77.79 -108.63 19.68
N ALA A 205 77.41 -107.37 19.44
CA ALA A 205 77.22 -106.39 20.50
C ALA A 205 75.86 -106.58 21.19
N THR A 206 75.85 -106.59 22.52
CA THR A 206 74.64 -106.68 23.36
C THR A 206 74.45 -105.44 24.23
N SER A 207 73.23 -105.26 24.74
CA SER A 207 72.78 -104.08 25.51
C SER A 207 73.03 -102.72 24.83
N VAL A 208 72.95 -102.71 23.49
CA VAL A 208 73.33 -101.55 22.69
C VAL A 208 72.28 -100.44 22.77
N THR A 209 72.73 -99.23 23.12
CA THR A 209 71.90 -98.01 23.07
C THR A 209 72.63 -96.88 22.36
N VAL A 210 71.89 -96.08 21.60
CA VAL A 210 72.37 -94.87 20.91
C VAL A 210 71.59 -93.66 21.43
N LEU A 211 72.26 -92.53 21.60
CA LEU A 211 71.67 -91.24 21.93
C LEU A 211 71.66 -90.35 20.68
N ASP A 212 70.48 -89.94 20.24
CA ASP A 212 70.24 -88.91 19.22
C ASP A 212 69.14 -88.00 19.74
N GLN A 213 69.47 -86.77 20.15
CA GLN A 213 68.48 -85.83 20.69
C GLN A 213 68.41 -84.60 19.77
N LEU A 214 67.24 -84.40 19.15
CA LEU A 214 67.02 -83.30 18.22
C LEU A 214 67.39 -81.94 18.87
N PRO A 215 68.22 -81.11 18.20
CA PRO A 215 68.61 -79.80 18.71
C PRO A 215 67.46 -78.78 18.68
N ALA A 216 67.63 -77.67 19.39
CA ALA A 216 66.72 -76.54 19.32
C ALA A 216 66.69 -75.96 17.89
N GLY A 217 65.49 -75.64 17.39
CA GLY A 217 65.23 -75.31 15.99
C GLY A 217 64.46 -76.42 15.24
N LEU A 218 64.46 -77.64 15.78
CA LEU A 218 63.71 -78.77 15.25
C LEU A 218 62.61 -79.22 16.22
N GLN A 219 61.52 -79.74 15.65
CA GLN A 219 60.46 -80.44 16.39
C GLN A 219 60.31 -81.87 15.87
N PHE A 220 60.31 -82.84 16.78
CA PHE A 220 60.02 -84.25 16.46
C PHE A 220 58.63 -84.42 15.82
N VAL A 221 58.57 -85.14 14.70
CA VAL A 221 57.32 -85.52 14.01
C VAL A 221 57.08 -87.03 14.15
N SER A 222 58.05 -87.85 13.74
CA SER A 222 57.95 -89.32 13.77
C SER A 222 59.33 -89.97 13.86
N ALA A 223 59.37 -91.23 14.29
CA ALA A 223 60.55 -92.08 14.19
C ALA A 223 60.16 -93.48 13.75
N THR A 224 61.00 -94.08 12.89
CA THR A 224 60.87 -95.45 12.41
C THR A 224 62.24 -96.14 12.51
N ALA A 225 62.35 -97.16 13.36
CA ALA A 225 63.54 -98.01 13.45
C ALA A 225 63.29 -99.35 12.74
N ASN A 226 64.32 -99.97 12.18
CA ASN A 226 64.23 -101.36 11.69
C ASN A 226 64.34 -102.39 12.81
N GLU A 227 64.98 -102.04 13.93
CA GLU A 227 65.07 -102.83 15.16
C GLU A 227 65.13 -101.91 16.39
N GLY A 228 64.68 -102.40 17.54
CA GLY A 228 64.65 -101.64 18.79
C GLY A 228 63.53 -100.59 18.86
N THR A 229 63.64 -99.66 19.80
CA THR A 229 62.67 -98.57 20.03
C THR A 229 63.36 -97.26 20.35
N TYR A 230 62.90 -96.15 19.75
CA TYR A 230 63.38 -94.79 20.03
C TYR A 230 62.38 -94.02 20.91
N ASP A 231 62.89 -93.37 21.97
CA ASP A 231 62.14 -92.45 22.82
C ASP A 231 62.50 -90.98 22.49
N PRO A 232 61.61 -90.21 21.83
CA PRO A 232 61.86 -88.81 21.50
C PRO A 232 61.91 -87.88 22.74
N GLY A 233 61.47 -88.34 23.92
CA GLY A 233 61.55 -87.58 25.16
C GLY A 233 62.95 -87.59 25.80
N THR A 234 63.76 -88.61 25.50
CA THR A 234 65.14 -88.75 26.01
C THR A 234 66.20 -88.81 24.92
N GLY A 235 65.80 -88.95 23.65
CA GLY A 235 66.70 -89.17 22.51
C GLY A 235 67.30 -90.58 22.48
N ILE A 236 66.82 -91.53 23.29
CA ILE A 236 67.45 -92.85 23.39
C ILE A 236 66.83 -93.82 22.39
N TRP A 237 67.65 -94.35 21.49
CA TRP A 237 67.36 -95.55 20.71
C TRP A 237 67.90 -96.77 21.43
N THR A 238 67.00 -97.57 21.99
CA THR A 238 67.33 -98.87 22.59
C THR A 238 67.32 -99.92 21.47
N VAL A 239 68.51 -100.28 20.99
CA VAL A 239 68.69 -101.22 19.86
C VAL A 239 68.67 -102.66 20.37
N GLY A 240 69.35 -102.92 21.49
CA GLY A 240 69.48 -104.25 22.09
C GLY A 240 70.66 -105.03 21.54
N THR A 241 70.50 -105.64 20.36
CA THR A 241 71.49 -106.54 19.74
C THR A 241 71.96 -106.02 18.38
N VAL A 242 73.28 -106.02 18.14
CA VAL A 242 73.86 -105.68 16.83
C VAL A 242 74.85 -106.77 16.42
N ASP A 243 74.34 -107.72 15.64
CA ASP A 243 75.13 -108.77 15.00
C ASP A 243 76.13 -108.19 14.00
N THR A 244 77.25 -108.90 13.82
CA THR A 244 78.21 -108.56 12.77
C THR A 244 77.56 -108.66 11.39
N LEU A 245 77.99 -107.79 10.47
CA LEU A 245 77.50 -107.69 9.07
C LEU A 245 76.06 -107.15 8.88
N PHE A 246 75.28 -106.86 9.94
CA PHE A 246 73.90 -106.37 9.82
C PHE A 246 73.68 -105.00 10.46
N ALA A 247 73.72 -103.95 9.63
CA ALA A 247 73.42 -102.58 10.05
C ALA A 247 71.97 -102.42 10.54
N ARG A 248 71.80 -101.73 11.66
CA ARG A 248 70.51 -101.27 12.18
C ARG A 248 70.30 -99.81 11.77
N THR A 249 69.06 -99.40 11.54
CA THR A 249 68.72 -98.06 11.05
C THR A 249 67.57 -97.43 11.82
N LEU A 250 67.73 -96.16 12.19
CA LEU A 250 66.69 -95.31 12.75
C LEU A 250 66.49 -94.09 11.85
N GLN A 251 65.26 -93.88 11.38
CA GLN A 251 64.84 -92.65 10.72
C GLN A 251 64.06 -91.77 11.70
N ILE A 252 64.37 -90.48 11.74
CA ILE A 252 63.69 -89.48 12.58
C ILE A 252 63.24 -88.32 11.68
N ASP A 253 61.93 -88.13 11.56
CA ASP A 253 61.34 -87.00 10.87
C ASP A 253 61.23 -85.81 11.84
N ALA A 254 61.70 -84.65 11.41
CA ALA A 254 61.73 -83.42 12.18
C ALA A 254 61.22 -82.24 11.35
N LEU A 255 60.36 -81.42 11.94
CA LEU A 255 59.85 -80.17 11.39
C LEU A 255 60.84 -79.04 11.70
N VAL A 256 61.24 -78.29 10.68
CA VAL A 256 62.09 -77.09 10.82
C VAL A 256 61.25 -75.94 11.36
N LEU A 257 61.52 -75.50 12.59
CA LEU A 257 60.76 -74.45 13.25
C LEU A 257 61.19 -73.05 12.83
N PRO A 258 60.29 -72.05 12.87
CA PRO A 258 60.70 -70.65 12.76
C PRO A 258 61.57 -70.24 13.95
N PRO A 259 62.61 -69.41 13.73
CA PRO A 259 63.41 -68.84 14.80
C PRO A 259 62.56 -67.94 15.70
N VAL A 260 62.96 -67.82 16.98
CA VAL A 260 62.28 -66.95 17.96
C VAL A 260 62.40 -65.47 17.58
N SER A 261 63.48 -65.08 16.89
CA SER A 261 63.64 -63.79 16.22
C SER A 261 64.75 -63.85 15.17
N GLY A 262 64.61 -63.07 14.08
CA GLY A 262 65.64 -62.87 13.08
C GLY A 262 65.95 -64.11 12.21
N VAL A 263 67.21 -64.23 11.81
CA VAL A 263 67.68 -65.22 10.82
C VAL A 263 67.66 -66.66 11.39
N PRO A 264 67.09 -67.65 10.66
CA PRO A 264 67.21 -69.07 11.01
C PRO A 264 68.67 -69.50 11.18
N GLN A 265 68.99 -70.18 12.28
CA GLN A 265 70.35 -70.65 12.55
C GLN A 265 70.54 -72.09 12.07
N PRO A 266 71.76 -72.49 11.64
CA PRO A 266 72.06 -73.89 11.38
C PRO A 266 71.86 -74.75 12.64
N ALA A 267 71.24 -75.91 12.48
CA ALA A 267 71.04 -76.88 13.55
C ALA A 267 71.85 -78.14 13.23
N THR A 268 72.62 -78.62 14.21
CA THR A 268 73.43 -79.85 14.08
C THR A 268 72.86 -80.91 14.98
N ASN A 269 72.44 -82.04 14.40
CA ASN A 269 71.97 -83.20 15.13
C ASN A 269 73.06 -84.27 15.18
N THR A 270 73.24 -84.92 16.33
CA THR A 270 74.35 -85.84 16.62
C THR A 270 73.83 -87.15 17.19
N ALA A 271 74.22 -88.25 16.56
CA ALA A 271 74.06 -89.60 17.10
C ALA A 271 75.34 -90.02 17.82
N SER A 272 75.24 -90.71 18.97
CA SER A 272 76.39 -91.37 19.61
C SER A 272 76.01 -92.68 20.32
N VAL A 273 76.84 -93.72 20.22
CA VAL A 273 76.69 -94.95 21.01
C VAL A 273 76.91 -94.62 22.48
N ARG A 274 75.99 -95.07 23.33
CA ARG A 274 75.96 -94.77 24.76
C ARG A 274 76.28 -95.99 25.63
N SER A 275 76.02 -97.20 25.15
CA SER A 275 76.36 -98.45 25.84
C SER A 275 76.50 -99.62 24.87
N SER A 276 77.35 -100.57 25.26
CA SER A 276 77.45 -101.96 24.79
C SER A 276 78.03 -102.80 25.95
N ASP A 277 77.81 -104.11 25.96
CA ASP A 277 78.46 -105.00 26.95
C ASP A 277 79.89 -105.36 26.52
N GLN A 278 80.10 -105.57 25.22
CA GLN A 278 81.41 -105.88 24.63
C GLN A 278 82.25 -104.61 24.51
N TYR A 279 83.58 -104.78 24.63
CA TYR A 279 84.56 -103.70 24.51
C TYR A 279 84.65 -103.18 23.07
N ASP A 280 84.67 -101.85 22.92
CA ASP A 280 84.84 -101.21 21.62
C ASP A 280 86.32 -100.83 21.36
N PRO A 281 86.94 -101.35 20.27
CA PRO A 281 88.33 -101.06 19.94
C PRO A 281 88.55 -99.71 19.25
N ASP A 282 87.53 -99.07 18.67
CA ASP A 282 87.62 -97.78 17.98
C ASP A 282 86.48 -96.80 18.38
N PRO A 283 86.44 -96.37 19.67
CA PRO A 283 85.40 -95.48 20.23
C PRO A 283 85.29 -94.10 19.56
N ALA A 284 86.09 -93.81 18.51
CA ALA A 284 86.04 -92.60 17.72
C ALA A 284 85.00 -92.68 16.57
N ASN A 285 84.61 -93.87 16.12
CA ASN A 285 83.62 -94.06 15.05
C ASN A 285 82.17 -94.16 15.56
N ASN A 286 82.01 -94.25 16.88
CA ASN A 286 80.74 -94.38 17.60
C ASN A 286 79.87 -93.11 17.62
N THR A 287 80.22 -92.07 16.87
CA THR A 287 79.41 -90.84 16.80
C THR A 287 79.53 -90.16 15.45
N ASP A 288 78.40 -89.66 14.94
CA ASP A 288 78.34 -88.85 13.73
C ASP A 288 77.33 -87.71 13.85
N SER A 289 77.55 -86.63 13.10
CA SER A 289 76.83 -85.36 13.20
C SER A 289 76.56 -84.77 11.82
N VAL A 290 75.31 -84.37 11.58
CA VAL A 290 74.91 -83.68 10.34
C VAL A 290 74.16 -82.39 10.66
N THR A 291 74.36 -81.38 9.81
CA THR A 291 73.85 -80.02 9.98
C THR A 291 72.97 -79.64 8.80
N GLU A 292 71.73 -79.18 9.05
CA GLU A 292 70.99 -78.39 8.07
C GLU A 292 71.14 -76.88 8.32
N THR A 293 70.98 -76.09 7.25
CA THR A 293 71.03 -74.62 7.28
C THR A 293 69.81 -74.07 6.51
N PRO A 294 68.73 -73.70 7.22
CA PRO A 294 67.49 -73.29 6.57
C PRO A 294 67.63 -72.05 5.67
N GLN A 295 66.89 -72.04 4.56
CA GLN A 295 66.87 -70.93 3.60
C GLN A 295 66.04 -69.75 4.10
N TYR A 296 66.50 -68.53 3.84
CA TYR A 296 65.77 -67.29 4.21
C TYR A 296 66.05 -66.15 3.22
N ALA A 297 65.06 -65.28 3.04
CA ALA A 297 65.17 -64.08 2.21
C ALA A 297 64.36 -62.94 2.84
N ASP A 298 64.95 -61.75 2.89
CA ASP A 298 64.48 -60.56 3.62
C ASP A 298 64.02 -59.52 2.60
N LEU A 299 62.71 -59.22 2.57
CA LEU A 299 62.04 -58.49 1.48
C LEU A 299 61.58 -57.07 1.87
N ALA A 300 62.55 -56.18 2.08
CA ALA A 300 62.30 -54.77 2.30
C ALA A 300 61.52 -54.09 1.16
N VAL A 301 60.42 -53.42 1.52
CA VAL A 301 59.58 -52.59 0.64
C VAL A 301 59.75 -51.11 1.02
N GLU A 302 59.99 -50.26 0.03
CA GLU A 302 59.99 -48.79 0.15
C GLU A 302 58.95 -48.21 -0.81
N LYS A 303 58.21 -47.18 -0.39
CA LYS A 303 57.13 -46.57 -1.18
C LYS A 303 57.11 -45.03 -1.06
N VAL A 304 57.65 -44.37 -2.07
CA VAL A 304 57.67 -42.90 -2.18
C VAL A 304 56.58 -42.36 -3.11
N VAL A 305 56.30 -41.05 -3.05
CA VAL A 305 55.39 -40.35 -3.95
C VAL A 305 55.99 -39.04 -4.48
N SER A 306 55.82 -38.79 -5.77
CA SER A 306 56.45 -37.67 -6.49
C SER A 306 56.01 -36.28 -6.03
N ASN A 307 54.84 -36.17 -5.40
CA ASN A 307 54.36 -34.94 -4.75
C ASN A 307 53.35 -35.30 -3.63
N PRO A 308 53.68 -35.08 -2.34
CA PRO A 308 52.75 -35.31 -1.24
C PRO A 308 51.67 -34.24 -1.08
N ARG A 309 51.79 -33.09 -1.77
CA ARG A 309 50.77 -32.00 -1.78
C ARG A 309 50.42 -31.53 -3.20
N PRO A 310 49.65 -32.34 -3.96
CA PRO A 310 49.12 -31.96 -5.27
C PRO A 310 47.90 -31.03 -5.14
N ASN A 311 47.60 -30.31 -6.22
CA ASN A 311 46.31 -29.64 -6.40
C ASN A 311 45.31 -30.65 -7.02
N VAL A 312 44.01 -30.43 -6.79
CA VAL A 312 42.95 -31.26 -7.39
C VAL A 312 43.03 -31.18 -8.93
N GLY A 313 42.81 -32.30 -9.60
CA GLY A 313 43.03 -32.47 -11.05
C GLY A 313 44.49 -32.77 -11.44
N GLY A 314 45.44 -32.63 -10.51
CA GLY A 314 46.84 -32.98 -10.74
C GLY A 314 47.09 -34.48 -10.87
N GLN A 315 48.28 -34.83 -11.35
CA GLN A 315 48.79 -36.22 -11.35
C GLN A 315 49.98 -36.35 -10.41
N VAL A 316 50.12 -37.53 -9.80
CA VAL A 316 51.27 -37.93 -8.98
C VAL A 316 51.71 -39.35 -9.36
N THR A 317 52.97 -39.68 -9.10
CA THR A 317 53.50 -41.04 -9.28
C THR A 317 53.86 -41.61 -7.92
N PHE A 318 53.33 -42.78 -7.58
CA PHE A 318 53.87 -43.61 -6.50
C PHE A 318 54.96 -44.52 -7.09
N THR A 319 56.14 -44.55 -6.46
CA THR A 319 57.20 -45.49 -6.81
C THR A 319 57.33 -46.50 -5.67
N VAL A 320 57.21 -47.78 -5.99
CA VAL A 320 57.53 -48.89 -5.07
C VAL A 320 58.90 -49.44 -5.45
N THR A 321 59.76 -49.64 -4.45
CA THR A 321 61.01 -50.39 -4.54
C THR A 321 60.87 -51.65 -3.68
N VAL A 322 61.31 -52.80 -4.21
CA VAL A 322 61.43 -54.06 -3.46
C VAL A 322 62.86 -54.54 -3.55
N THR A 323 63.47 -54.82 -2.42
CA THR A 323 64.86 -55.27 -2.31
C THR A 323 64.91 -56.57 -1.52
N ASN A 324 65.57 -57.61 -2.05
CA ASN A 324 65.94 -58.76 -1.25
C ASN A 324 67.29 -58.49 -0.55
N LEU A 325 67.25 -58.21 0.76
CA LEU A 325 68.41 -58.01 1.62
C LEU A 325 69.02 -59.33 2.12
N GLY A 326 68.32 -60.45 1.95
CA GLY A 326 68.72 -61.78 2.40
C GLY A 326 69.79 -62.43 1.52
N VAL A 327 70.29 -63.58 1.97
CA VAL A 327 71.40 -64.31 1.31
C VAL A 327 70.93 -65.32 0.25
N ASP A 328 69.70 -65.82 0.35
CA ASP A 328 69.07 -66.66 -0.68
C ASP A 328 68.15 -65.86 -1.61
N ALA A 329 67.79 -66.44 -2.75
CA ALA A 329 66.83 -65.85 -3.67
C ALA A 329 65.40 -66.08 -3.19
N ALA A 330 64.64 -65.01 -2.95
CA ALA A 330 63.21 -65.10 -2.71
C ALA A 330 62.49 -65.57 -3.98
N THR A 331 61.64 -66.59 -3.85
CA THR A 331 60.79 -67.13 -4.93
C THR A 331 59.31 -66.99 -4.58
N GLY A 332 58.44 -67.02 -5.58
CA GLY A 332 57.00 -66.79 -5.40
C GLY A 332 56.63 -65.34 -5.09
N VAL A 333 57.53 -64.38 -5.30
CA VAL A 333 57.40 -63.00 -4.80
C VAL A 333 56.24 -62.27 -5.48
N THR A 334 55.26 -61.84 -4.68
CA THR A 334 54.19 -60.92 -5.10
C THR A 334 54.02 -59.79 -4.08
N ILE A 335 53.66 -58.60 -4.58
CA ILE A 335 53.35 -57.41 -3.78
C ILE A 335 51.88 -57.04 -4.03
N ALA A 336 51.18 -56.62 -2.97
CA ALA A 336 49.87 -55.99 -3.05
C ALA A 336 50.01 -54.46 -2.90
N ASP A 337 49.62 -53.74 -3.95
CA ASP A 337 49.55 -52.27 -4.05
C ASP A 337 48.26 -51.89 -4.80
N LEU A 338 47.15 -51.89 -4.07
CA LEU A 338 45.84 -51.51 -4.58
C LEU A 338 45.54 -50.05 -4.23
N LEU A 339 45.37 -49.23 -5.27
CA LEU A 339 45.13 -47.80 -5.12
C LEU A 339 43.89 -47.50 -4.25
N PRO A 340 43.99 -46.54 -3.30
CA PRO A 340 42.86 -46.16 -2.45
C PRO A 340 41.74 -45.50 -3.25
N SER A 341 40.50 -45.75 -2.81
CA SER A 341 39.29 -45.17 -3.42
C SER A 341 39.34 -43.64 -3.46
N GLY A 342 39.11 -43.06 -4.63
CA GLY A 342 39.15 -41.62 -4.86
C GLY A 342 40.37 -41.16 -5.68
N LEU A 343 41.41 -42.00 -5.81
CA LEU A 343 42.43 -41.83 -6.86
C LEU A 343 41.99 -42.51 -8.15
N THR A 344 42.44 -41.99 -9.29
CA THR A 344 42.18 -42.59 -10.62
C THR A 344 43.49 -43.09 -11.22
N PHE A 345 43.55 -44.40 -11.53
CA PHE A 345 44.68 -45.00 -12.24
C PHE A 345 44.87 -44.37 -13.63
N VAL A 346 46.11 -44.01 -13.98
CA VAL A 346 46.49 -43.50 -15.31
C VAL A 346 47.34 -44.52 -16.04
N SER A 347 48.43 -44.98 -15.42
CA SER A 347 49.36 -45.96 -16.01
C SER A 347 50.27 -46.58 -14.95
N ALA A 348 50.82 -47.76 -15.22
CA ALA A 348 51.88 -48.38 -14.43
C ALA A 348 53.06 -48.78 -15.31
N SER A 349 54.26 -48.73 -14.74
CA SER A 349 55.53 -49.16 -15.35
C SER A 349 56.26 -50.12 -14.41
N PRO A 350 55.87 -51.41 -14.37
CA PRO A 350 56.60 -52.45 -13.63
C PRO A 350 57.96 -52.72 -14.27
N ALA A 351 58.95 -53.12 -13.46
CA ALA A 351 60.27 -53.54 -13.93
C ALA A 351 60.20 -54.67 -14.97
N ALA A 352 61.13 -54.67 -15.93
CA ALA A 352 61.15 -55.61 -17.05
C ALA A 352 61.11 -57.08 -16.58
N GLY A 353 60.20 -57.88 -17.16
CA GLY A 353 59.95 -59.28 -16.78
C GLY A 353 58.98 -59.47 -15.61
N THR A 354 58.48 -58.40 -15.00
CA THR A 354 57.44 -58.43 -13.96
C THR A 354 56.11 -57.87 -14.50
N ASN A 355 54.98 -58.13 -13.82
CA ASN A 355 53.65 -57.73 -14.28
C ASN A 355 52.79 -57.14 -13.15
N TYR A 356 52.13 -56.01 -13.38
CA TYR A 356 51.21 -55.37 -12.41
C TYR A 356 49.78 -55.36 -12.93
N THR A 357 48.81 -55.72 -12.08
CA THR A 357 47.39 -55.77 -12.41
C THR A 357 46.62 -54.68 -11.64
N PRO A 358 46.31 -53.51 -12.25
CA PRO A 358 45.74 -52.36 -11.53
C PRO A 358 44.38 -52.63 -10.85
N ALA A 359 43.59 -53.55 -11.40
CA ALA A 359 42.27 -53.89 -10.87
C ALA A 359 42.31 -54.73 -9.57
N THR A 360 43.45 -55.34 -9.24
CA THR A 360 43.66 -56.12 -8.01
C THR A 360 44.80 -55.59 -7.15
N GLY A 361 45.61 -54.67 -7.69
CA GLY A 361 46.82 -54.18 -7.06
C GLY A 361 47.99 -55.17 -7.04
N VAL A 362 47.87 -56.34 -7.67
CA VAL A 362 48.90 -57.38 -7.58
C VAL A 362 50.04 -57.11 -8.55
N TRP A 363 51.26 -56.98 -8.01
CA TRP A 363 52.52 -57.00 -8.76
C TRP A 363 53.21 -58.36 -8.60
N GLN A 364 53.43 -59.05 -9.71
CA GLN A 364 54.10 -60.34 -9.77
C GLN A 364 55.58 -60.15 -10.13
N ILE A 365 56.47 -60.36 -9.16
CA ILE A 365 57.93 -60.29 -9.32
C ILE A 365 58.51 -61.69 -9.64
N GLY A 366 57.95 -62.75 -9.06
CA GLY A 366 58.36 -64.12 -9.31
C GLY A 366 59.60 -64.52 -8.51
N THR A 367 60.80 -64.18 -9.01
CA THR A 367 62.07 -64.50 -8.34
C THR A 367 62.93 -63.26 -8.19
N LEU A 368 63.36 -62.99 -6.96
CA LEU A 368 64.25 -61.90 -6.60
C LEU A 368 65.53 -62.47 -5.95
N ALA A 369 66.62 -62.50 -6.71
CA ALA A 369 67.92 -62.94 -6.21
C ALA A 369 68.40 -62.09 -5.02
N ALA A 370 69.29 -62.65 -4.19
CA ALA A 370 69.95 -61.93 -3.10
C ALA A 370 70.61 -60.63 -3.58
N GLY A 371 70.41 -59.53 -2.84
CA GLY A 371 70.80 -58.17 -3.24
C GLY A 371 70.03 -57.61 -4.44
N GLY A 372 69.00 -58.31 -4.93
CA GLY A 372 68.23 -57.94 -6.10
C GLY A 372 67.18 -56.87 -5.79
N VAL A 373 67.10 -55.85 -6.65
CA VAL A 373 66.11 -54.76 -6.57
C VAL A 373 65.14 -54.83 -7.75
N ARG A 374 63.86 -54.48 -7.51
CA ARG A 374 62.85 -54.21 -8.55
C ARG A 374 62.07 -52.94 -8.20
N THR A 375 61.54 -52.28 -9.22
CA THR A 375 60.69 -51.08 -9.05
C THR A 375 59.38 -51.18 -9.83
N LEU A 376 58.38 -50.44 -9.36
CA LEU A 376 57.08 -50.24 -10.00
C LEU A 376 56.65 -48.78 -9.81
N ASP A 377 56.54 -48.05 -10.92
CA ASP A 377 55.93 -46.71 -10.93
C ASP A 377 54.44 -46.81 -11.25
N ILE A 378 53.59 -46.15 -10.45
CA ILE A 378 52.14 -46.07 -10.64
C ILE A 378 51.72 -44.61 -10.72
N VAL A 379 51.33 -44.16 -11.91
CA VAL A 379 50.82 -42.80 -12.17
C VAL A 379 49.32 -42.77 -11.91
N VAL A 380 48.88 -41.78 -11.13
CA VAL A 380 47.48 -41.57 -10.77
C VAL A 380 47.09 -40.11 -10.90
N ALA A 381 45.83 -39.86 -11.24
CA ALA A 381 45.19 -38.55 -11.15
C ALA A 381 44.45 -38.41 -9.81
N VAL A 382 44.37 -37.18 -9.31
CA VAL A 382 43.73 -36.80 -8.03
C VAL A 382 42.44 -36.02 -8.33
N PRO A 383 41.32 -36.68 -8.65
CA PRO A 383 40.10 -36.03 -9.18
C PRO A 383 39.30 -35.22 -8.17
N GLY A 384 39.60 -35.29 -6.87
CA GLY A 384 38.90 -34.57 -5.81
C GLY A 384 39.78 -34.33 -4.59
N PRO A 385 39.33 -33.49 -3.64
CA PRO A 385 40.05 -33.22 -2.40
C PRO A 385 40.11 -34.46 -1.50
N GLY A 386 41.14 -34.53 -0.65
CA GLY A 386 41.26 -35.55 0.39
C GLY A 386 42.69 -35.89 0.78
N SER A 387 42.79 -36.83 1.71
CA SER A 387 44.05 -37.50 2.09
C SER A 387 43.98 -38.95 1.62
N PHE A 388 44.91 -39.35 0.76
CA PHE A 388 44.94 -40.66 0.11
C PHE A 388 46.26 -41.36 0.46
N THR A 389 46.19 -42.33 1.35
CA THR A 389 47.32 -43.21 1.70
C THR A 389 47.29 -44.44 0.82
N ASN A 390 48.31 -44.63 -0.01
CA ASN A 390 48.53 -45.86 -0.76
C ASN A 390 49.60 -46.72 -0.06
N VAL A 391 49.39 -48.04 0.00
CA VAL A 391 50.23 -49.00 0.74
C VAL A 391 50.71 -50.08 -0.22
N ALA A 392 51.99 -50.40 -0.18
CA ALA A 392 52.56 -51.59 -0.82
C ALA A 392 53.03 -52.55 0.27
N ALA A 393 52.72 -53.84 0.14
CA ALA A 393 53.14 -54.87 1.07
C ALA A 393 53.43 -56.18 0.34
N VAL A 394 54.42 -56.96 0.79
CA VAL A 394 54.62 -58.33 0.32
C VAL A 394 53.37 -59.16 0.63
N SER A 395 52.84 -59.84 -0.38
CA SER A 395 51.66 -60.69 -0.26
C SER A 395 51.98 -62.18 -0.31
N THR A 396 53.05 -62.59 -1.01
CA THR A 396 53.59 -63.95 -0.96
C THR A 396 55.10 -63.97 -1.20
N SER A 397 55.78 -64.89 -0.50
CA SER A 397 57.14 -65.38 -0.75
C SER A 397 57.21 -66.84 -0.27
N ASN A 398 58.14 -67.64 -0.81
CA ASN A 398 58.32 -69.04 -0.41
C ASN A 398 59.40 -69.23 0.67
N GLN A 399 60.37 -68.32 0.73
CA GLN A 399 61.47 -68.35 1.70
C GLN A 399 61.04 -67.61 2.97
N PHE A 400 61.53 -68.05 4.13
CA PHE A 400 61.25 -67.39 5.40
C PHE A 400 61.85 -65.99 5.43
N ASP A 401 61.10 -65.03 5.94
CA ASP A 401 61.56 -63.65 6.10
C ASP A 401 61.92 -63.36 7.58
N PRO A 402 63.17 -62.96 7.87
CA PRO A 402 63.63 -62.67 9.22
C PRO A 402 63.21 -61.28 9.75
N ASP A 403 62.75 -60.36 8.90
CA ASP A 403 62.33 -59.00 9.25
C ASP A 403 60.96 -58.62 8.62
N PRO A 404 59.86 -59.23 9.12
CA PRO A 404 58.52 -58.96 8.61
C PRO A 404 58.02 -57.52 8.85
N ASP A 405 58.72 -56.70 9.64
CA ASP A 405 58.36 -55.29 9.85
C ASP A 405 58.74 -54.42 8.63
N ASN A 406 59.74 -54.82 7.83
CA ASN A 406 60.18 -54.08 6.63
C ASN A 406 59.39 -54.43 5.35
N ASN A 407 58.52 -55.46 5.42
CA ASN A 407 57.79 -56.02 4.29
C ASN A 407 56.62 -55.13 3.78
N SER A 408 56.43 -53.92 4.31
CA SER A 408 55.42 -52.98 3.82
C SER A 408 55.76 -51.51 4.06
N ASP A 409 55.39 -50.65 3.12
CA ASP A 409 55.52 -49.19 3.27
C ASP A 409 54.33 -48.44 2.64
N ARG A 410 54.12 -47.19 3.07
CA ARG A 410 52.98 -46.35 2.68
C ARG A 410 53.42 -44.94 2.30
N SER A 411 52.85 -44.42 1.22
CA SER A 411 52.94 -42.99 0.88
C SER A 411 51.56 -42.36 0.91
N THR A 412 51.47 -41.19 1.54
CA THR A 412 50.24 -40.40 1.63
C THR A 412 50.38 -39.12 0.81
N ILE A 413 49.35 -38.80 0.04
CA ILE A 413 49.15 -37.46 -0.53
C ILE A 413 47.98 -36.77 0.18
N SER A 414 48.10 -35.48 0.44
CA SER A 414 47.00 -34.62 0.92
C SER A 414 46.85 -33.44 -0.02
N THR A 415 45.66 -33.23 -0.59
CA THR A 415 45.42 -32.11 -1.52
C THR A 415 45.64 -30.75 -0.86
N ARG A 416 46.10 -29.77 -1.64
CA ARG A 416 46.17 -28.38 -1.18
C ARG A 416 44.78 -27.74 -1.14
N GLU A 417 44.50 -27.02 -0.05
CA GLU A 417 43.19 -26.42 0.20
C GLU A 417 43.32 -24.95 0.66
N ALA A 418 42.49 -24.08 0.09
CA ALA A 418 42.44 -22.66 0.41
C ALA A 418 40.99 -22.14 0.38
N ASP A 419 40.47 -21.71 1.53
CA ASP A 419 39.10 -21.18 1.72
C ASP A 419 39.11 -19.67 1.42
N LEU A 420 38.51 -19.23 0.31
CA LEU A 420 38.54 -17.86 -0.19
C LEU A 420 37.26 -17.07 0.12
N ALA A 421 37.07 -16.77 1.40
CA ALA A 421 36.01 -15.87 1.86
C ALA A 421 36.06 -14.49 1.20
N VAL A 422 34.97 -14.13 0.51
CA VAL A 422 34.74 -12.79 -0.05
C VAL A 422 33.62 -12.10 0.72
N THR A 423 33.96 -10.97 1.35
CA THR A 423 32.97 -10.06 1.93
C THR A 423 32.85 -8.81 1.08
N LYS A 424 31.69 -8.15 1.11
CA LYS A 424 31.45 -6.91 0.37
C LYS A 424 30.57 -5.98 1.19
N SER A 425 30.92 -4.70 1.23
CA SER A 425 30.17 -3.65 1.94
C SER A 425 29.93 -2.45 1.03
N VAL A 426 29.03 -1.55 1.46
CA VAL A 426 28.79 -0.25 0.83
C VAL A 426 28.82 0.84 1.91
N SER A 427 29.44 1.99 1.62
CA SER A 427 29.65 3.06 2.61
C SER A 427 28.37 3.78 3.05
N ASN A 428 27.35 3.80 2.20
CA ASN A 428 25.99 4.19 2.55
C ASN A 428 24.99 3.24 1.86
N PRO A 429 24.22 2.42 2.60
CA PRO A 429 23.21 1.54 2.02
C PRO A 429 21.91 2.27 1.66
N THR A 430 21.72 3.51 2.10
CA THR A 430 20.55 4.35 1.80
C THR A 430 20.99 5.76 1.37
N PRO A 431 21.58 5.91 0.18
CA PRO A 431 22.05 7.20 -0.32
C PRO A 431 20.94 8.06 -0.91
N ASN A 432 21.15 9.38 -0.94
CA ASN A 432 20.36 10.28 -1.77
C ASN A 432 20.79 10.20 -3.24
N VAL A 433 19.90 10.60 -4.15
CA VAL A 433 20.27 10.77 -5.56
C VAL A 433 21.32 11.88 -5.69
N GLY A 434 22.41 11.60 -6.40
CA GLY A 434 23.56 12.48 -6.53
C GLY A 434 24.72 12.16 -5.58
N ASP A 435 24.49 11.41 -4.50
CA ASP A 435 25.53 11.00 -3.55
C ASP A 435 26.65 10.20 -4.23
N THR A 436 27.82 10.18 -3.58
CA THR A 436 28.93 9.30 -3.95
C THR A 436 29.11 8.22 -2.88
N ILE A 437 29.00 6.97 -3.29
CA ILE A 437 29.16 5.78 -2.45
C ILE A 437 30.40 5.01 -2.86
N THR A 438 30.93 4.19 -1.95
CA THR A 438 32.00 3.23 -2.24
C THR A 438 31.53 1.83 -1.88
N PHE A 439 31.68 0.88 -2.81
CA PHE A 439 31.64 -0.54 -2.50
C PHE A 439 33.05 -1.01 -2.18
N THR A 440 33.25 -1.70 -1.06
CA THR A 440 34.52 -2.36 -0.75
C THR A 440 34.30 -3.86 -0.84
N VAL A 441 34.96 -4.50 -1.81
CA VAL A 441 35.17 -5.96 -1.80
C VAL A 441 36.39 -6.24 -0.94
N THR A 442 36.34 -7.30 -0.14
CA THR A 442 37.47 -7.80 0.65
C THR A 442 37.55 -9.31 0.48
N VAL A 443 38.71 -9.83 0.04
CA VAL A 443 39.01 -11.26 -0.03
C VAL A 443 40.09 -11.64 0.99
N SER A 444 39.86 -12.74 1.68
CA SER A 444 40.76 -13.31 2.69
C SER A 444 40.83 -14.82 2.53
N ASN A 445 42.05 -15.38 2.62
CA ASN A 445 42.24 -16.83 2.65
C ASN A 445 42.21 -17.33 4.11
N LEU A 446 41.22 -18.15 4.43
CA LEU A 446 40.99 -18.78 5.73
C LEU A 446 41.53 -20.22 5.79
N GLY A 447 41.99 -20.78 4.66
CA GLY A 447 42.48 -22.15 4.55
C GLY A 447 43.95 -22.34 4.96
N PRO A 448 44.44 -23.59 4.96
CA PRO A 448 45.81 -23.93 5.39
C PRO A 448 46.91 -23.70 4.33
N ASP A 449 46.59 -23.70 3.04
CA ASP A 449 47.54 -23.42 1.94
C ASP A 449 47.20 -22.06 1.28
N SER A 450 48.18 -21.43 0.61
CA SER A 450 47.99 -20.11 -0.03
C SER A 450 47.40 -20.25 -1.43
N ALA A 451 46.27 -19.59 -1.69
CA ALA A 451 45.60 -19.62 -3.00
C ALA A 451 46.37 -18.82 -4.06
N ASN A 452 46.51 -19.39 -5.26
CA ASN A 452 47.22 -18.81 -6.41
C ASN A 452 46.28 -18.53 -7.58
N ASN A 453 46.72 -17.62 -8.46
CA ASN A 453 45.98 -17.17 -9.65
C ASN A 453 44.52 -16.79 -9.38
N VAL A 454 44.26 -16.18 -8.22
CA VAL A 454 42.92 -15.78 -7.78
C VAL A 454 42.38 -14.67 -8.66
N GLU A 455 41.22 -14.91 -9.26
CA GLU A 455 40.45 -13.92 -10.02
C GLU A 455 39.05 -13.80 -9.44
N ILE A 456 38.59 -12.56 -9.22
CA ILE A 456 37.25 -12.22 -8.71
C ILE A 456 36.53 -11.41 -9.78
N THR A 457 35.28 -11.74 -10.07
CA THR A 457 34.43 -10.95 -10.97
C THR A 457 33.43 -10.12 -10.17
N ASP A 458 33.51 -8.79 -10.30
CA ASP A 458 32.61 -7.80 -9.72
C ASP A 458 31.54 -7.39 -10.74
N SER A 459 30.30 -7.82 -10.51
CA SER A 459 29.13 -7.52 -11.35
C SER A 459 28.54 -6.15 -11.01
N PHE A 460 29.33 -5.10 -11.20
CA PHE A 460 28.93 -3.71 -10.94
C PHE A 460 27.67 -3.32 -11.75
N PRO A 461 26.54 -2.93 -11.12
CA PRO A 461 25.30 -2.65 -11.84
C PRO A 461 25.32 -1.23 -12.46
N PRO A 462 25.37 -1.07 -13.80
CA PRO A 462 25.43 0.25 -14.44
C PRO A 462 24.06 0.97 -14.47
N ALA A 463 22.98 0.27 -14.11
CA ALA A 463 21.61 0.78 -14.16
C ALA A 463 21.31 1.76 -13.01
N GLY A 464 21.78 3.01 -13.15
CA GLY A 464 21.57 4.07 -12.18
C GLY A 464 22.73 4.29 -11.20
N LEU A 465 23.87 3.62 -11.40
CA LEU A 465 25.14 4.02 -10.80
C LEU A 465 26.13 4.41 -11.90
N GLN A 466 26.78 5.55 -11.74
CA GLN A 466 27.93 5.93 -12.54
C GLN A 466 29.21 5.49 -11.83
N LEU A 467 29.95 4.55 -12.40
CA LEU A 467 31.30 4.23 -11.94
C LEU A 467 32.21 5.47 -12.08
N LEU A 468 32.90 5.86 -11.00
CA LEU A 468 33.86 6.97 -11.00
C LEU A 468 35.30 6.45 -10.94
N SER A 469 35.57 5.44 -10.11
CA SER A 469 36.89 4.80 -10.00
C SER A 469 36.77 3.41 -9.38
N ALA A 470 37.74 2.54 -9.67
CA ALA A 470 37.89 1.25 -9.01
C ALA A 470 39.37 0.99 -8.76
N VAL A 471 39.74 0.77 -7.49
CA VAL A 471 41.14 0.71 -7.04
C VAL A 471 41.36 -0.57 -6.22
N PRO A 472 42.12 -1.55 -6.74
CA PRO A 472 42.52 -2.72 -5.96
C PRO A 472 43.75 -2.42 -5.07
N SER A 473 43.88 -3.11 -3.94
CA SER A 473 45.10 -3.09 -3.11
C SER A 473 46.22 -3.96 -3.67
N GLN A 474 45.88 -4.97 -4.48
CA GLN A 474 46.81 -5.90 -5.12
C GLN A 474 46.29 -6.29 -6.51
N GLY A 475 47.21 -6.44 -7.47
CA GLY A 475 46.88 -6.88 -8.83
C GLY A 475 46.19 -5.80 -9.66
N THR A 476 45.27 -6.19 -10.55
CA THR A 476 44.66 -5.28 -11.54
C THR A 476 43.17 -5.53 -11.72
N PHE A 477 42.38 -4.47 -11.85
CA PHE A 477 40.94 -4.54 -12.10
C PHE A 477 40.58 -3.95 -13.48
N THR A 478 39.75 -4.68 -14.24
CA THR A 478 39.32 -4.30 -15.58
C THR A 478 37.85 -3.92 -15.58
N ALA A 479 37.55 -2.63 -15.39
CA ALA A 479 36.20 -2.08 -15.25
C ALA A 479 35.21 -2.45 -16.38
N GLY A 480 35.69 -2.67 -17.61
CA GLY A 480 34.85 -3.10 -18.74
C GLY A 480 34.40 -4.57 -18.71
N THR A 481 34.94 -5.38 -17.80
CA THR A 481 34.62 -6.81 -17.64
C THR A 481 34.24 -7.20 -16.21
N GLY A 482 34.49 -6.33 -15.23
CA GLY A 482 34.35 -6.64 -13.81
C GLY A 482 35.48 -7.51 -13.23
N VAL A 483 36.45 -7.96 -14.03
CA VAL A 483 37.48 -8.90 -13.56
C VAL A 483 38.58 -8.19 -12.76
N TRP A 484 38.76 -8.61 -11.52
CA TRP A 484 39.89 -8.34 -10.64
C TRP A 484 40.83 -9.55 -10.64
N ILE A 485 41.99 -9.40 -11.25
CA ILE A 485 43.09 -10.37 -11.14
C ILE A 485 43.86 -10.01 -9.87
N VAL A 486 43.73 -10.84 -8.82
CA VAL A 486 44.35 -10.62 -7.50
C VAL A 486 45.76 -11.21 -7.47
N GLY A 487 45.94 -12.40 -8.06
CA GLY A 487 47.19 -13.17 -7.96
C GLY A 487 47.18 -14.12 -6.75
N THR A 488 48.24 -14.12 -5.95
CA THR A 488 48.33 -14.98 -4.74
C THR A 488 47.70 -14.33 -3.51
N VAL A 489 46.89 -15.08 -2.76
CA VAL A 489 46.28 -14.68 -1.49
C VAL A 489 46.79 -15.58 -0.36
N ASN A 490 47.74 -15.05 0.42
CA ASN A 490 48.43 -15.79 1.48
C ASN A 490 47.52 -16.05 2.70
N VAL A 491 47.73 -17.22 3.33
CA VAL A 491 47.05 -17.64 4.56
C VAL A 491 47.25 -16.64 5.70
N GLY A 492 46.18 -16.24 6.36
CA GLY A 492 46.23 -15.44 7.60
C GLY A 492 46.93 -14.09 7.47
N GLY A 493 47.08 -13.55 6.26
CA GLY A 493 47.83 -12.32 6.00
C GLY A 493 47.25 -11.11 6.75
N PRO A 494 48.10 -10.23 7.34
CA PRO A 494 47.64 -9.11 8.19
C PRO A 494 46.94 -7.97 7.41
N ALA A 495 46.80 -8.11 6.09
CA ALA A 495 45.95 -7.28 5.24
C ALA A 495 45.19 -8.20 4.29
N ALA A 496 43.87 -8.31 4.48
CA ALA A 496 42.99 -8.89 3.47
C ALA A 496 43.00 -8.00 2.22
N GLN A 497 42.99 -8.61 1.03
CA GLN A 497 43.06 -7.83 -0.20
C GLN A 497 41.70 -7.20 -0.50
N THR A 498 41.71 -5.96 -1.00
CA THR A 498 40.49 -5.17 -1.21
C THR A 498 40.41 -4.58 -2.60
N LEU A 499 39.17 -4.36 -3.06
CA LEU A 499 38.85 -3.58 -4.25
C LEU A 499 37.80 -2.54 -3.87
N VAL A 500 38.19 -1.26 -3.92
CA VAL A 500 37.35 -0.12 -3.57
C VAL A 500 36.79 0.50 -4.85
N ILE A 501 35.47 0.43 -5.02
CA ILE A 501 34.74 0.86 -6.22
C ILE A 501 33.90 2.09 -5.85
N THR A 502 34.29 3.26 -6.32
CA THR A 502 33.60 4.53 -6.08
C THR A 502 32.59 4.80 -7.19
N ALA A 503 31.34 5.10 -6.82
CA ALA A 503 30.25 5.35 -7.75
C ALA A 503 29.37 6.53 -7.33
N ARG A 504 28.81 7.25 -8.30
CA ARG A 504 27.75 8.25 -8.08
C ARG A 504 26.38 7.62 -8.28
N VAL A 505 25.47 7.88 -7.36
CA VAL A 505 24.05 7.51 -7.46
C VAL A 505 23.37 8.43 -8.47
N LEU A 506 22.84 7.87 -9.55
CA LEU A 506 22.13 8.63 -10.59
C LEU A 506 20.62 8.70 -10.31
N ALA A 507 20.02 9.80 -10.76
CA ALA A 507 18.57 9.94 -10.84
C ALA A 507 18.02 8.89 -11.83
N PRO A 508 16.94 8.17 -11.49
CA PRO A 508 16.25 7.30 -12.44
C PRO A 508 15.37 8.14 -13.39
N ALA A 509 14.58 7.49 -14.24
CA ALA A 509 13.66 8.18 -15.13
C ALA A 509 12.55 8.90 -14.36
N VAL A 510 12.05 10.03 -14.89
CA VAL A 510 10.97 10.80 -14.27
C VAL A 510 9.71 9.94 -14.13
N ASN A 511 9.06 9.96 -12.96
CA ASN A 511 7.94 9.09 -12.58
C ASN A 511 8.32 7.61 -12.39
N THR A 512 9.57 7.32 -11.97
CA THR A 512 9.98 5.96 -11.56
C THR A 512 10.66 5.98 -10.18
N ILE A 513 10.33 4.98 -9.36
CA ILE A 513 10.98 4.76 -8.05
C ILE A 513 12.38 4.18 -8.30
N PRO A 514 13.44 4.62 -7.58
CA PRO A 514 14.76 4.03 -7.71
C PRO A 514 14.74 2.57 -7.21
N PRO A 515 15.12 1.57 -8.03
CA PRO A 515 15.24 0.20 -7.54
C PRO A 515 16.47 0.07 -6.63
N ALA A 516 16.42 -0.87 -5.68
CA ALA A 516 17.60 -1.30 -4.95
C ALA A 516 18.65 -1.88 -5.92
N ARG A 517 19.92 -1.54 -5.73
CA ARG A 517 21.03 -1.91 -6.62
C ARG A 517 22.03 -2.77 -5.85
N THR A 518 22.05 -4.06 -6.15
CA THR A 518 23.01 -5.01 -5.59
C THR A 518 24.22 -5.12 -6.49
N ASN A 519 25.41 -4.90 -5.93
CA ASN A 519 26.67 -5.29 -6.55
C ASN A 519 27.16 -6.60 -5.91
N VAL A 520 27.64 -7.53 -6.73
CA VAL A 520 28.05 -8.90 -6.37
C VAL A 520 29.49 -9.12 -6.82
N ALA A 521 30.37 -9.54 -5.90
CA ALA A 521 31.73 -9.96 -6.21
C ALA A 521 31.90 -11.45 -5.89
N THR A 522 32.33 -12.25 -6.87
CA THR A 522 32.47 -13.71 -6.74
C THR A 522 33.86 -14.17 -7.19
N VAL A 523 34.51 -15.07 -6.46
CA VAL A 523 35.72 -15.76 -6.94
C VAL A 523 35.36 -16.60 -8.15
N THR A 524 35.96 -16.29 -9.30
CA THR A 524 35.74 -17.01 -10.56
C THR A 524 36.87 -17.96 -10.93
N LYS A 525 38.02 -17.90 -10.24
CA LYS A 525 39.18 -18.79 -10.44
C LYS A 525 40.14 -18.76 -9.24
N ALA A 526 40.74 -19.92 -8.93
CA ALA A 526 41.93 -20.12 -8.11
C ALA A 526 42.57 -21.47 -8.53
N ASP A 527 43.84 -21.71 -8.20
CA ASP A 527 44.54 -22.97 -8.52
C ASP A 527 44.37 -24.06 -7.45
N GLU A 528 44.21 -23.67 -6.18
CA GLU A 528 43.95 -24.54 -5.04
C GLU A 528 42.45 -24.86 -4.91
N TYR A 529 42.11 -26.01 -4.31
CA TYR A 529 40.71 -26.37 -4.08
C TYR A 529 40.13 -25.58 -2.89
N ASP A 530 38.91 -25.07 -3.05
CA ASP A 530 38.19 -24.38 -1.99
C ASP A 530 37.22 -25.35 -1.27
N PRO A 531 37.41 -25.62 0.04
CA PRO A 531 36.52 -26.49 0.80
C PRO A 531 35.17 -25.84 1.16
N ASN A 532 35.01 -24.52 0.96
CA ASN A 532 33.86 -23.74 1.40
C ASN A 532 33.32 -22.77 0.33
N PRO A 533 33.03 -23.24 -0.91
CA PRO A 533 32.68 -22.40 -2.08
C PRO A 533 31.43 -21.49 -1.88
N GLY A 534 30.70 -21.65 -0.78
CA GLY A 534 29.56 -20.81 -0.40
C GLY A 534 29.94 -19.46 0.21
N ASN A 535 31.19 -19.23 0.63
CA ASN A 535 31.65 -17.93 1.16
C ASN A 535 32.37 -17.06 0.11
N ASN A 536 32.63 -17.61 -1.08
CA ASN A 536 33.35 -17.00 -2.20
C ASN A 536 32.58 -15.88 -2.91
N THR A 537 31.42 -15.46 -2.39
CA THR A 537 30.58 -14.42 -2.97
C THR A 537 30.16 -13.38 -1.93
N GLY A 538 30.66 -12.15 -2.10
CA GLY A 538 30.25 -11.00 -1.30
C GLY A 538 29.24 -10.15 -2.05
N THR A 539 28.07 -9.89 -1.44
CA THR A 539 27.03 -9.01 -1.99
C THR A 539 26.85 -7.76 -1.14
N ALA A 540 26.72 -6.59 -1.77
CA ALA A 540 26.33 -5.36 -1.10
C ALA A 540 25.26 -4.62 -1.89
N THR A 541 24.21 -4.16 -1.21
CA THR A 541 23.06 -3.49 -1.82
C THR A 541 22.92 -2.08 -1.28
N GLU A 542 22.71 -1.12 -2.18
CA GLU A 542 22.24 0.21 -1.84
C GLU A 542 20.79 0.38 -2.32
N THR A 543 19.99 1.18 -1.60
CA THR A 543 18.60 1.49 -1.95
C THR A 543 18.40 3.00 -1.83
N PRO A 544 18.28 3.74 -2.94
CA PRO A 544 18.25 5.20 -2.87
C PRO A 544 17.02 5.71 -2.12
N LEU A 545 17.22 6.71 -1.27
CA LEU A 545 16.15 7.43 -0.58
C LEU A 545 15.35 8.25 -1.58
N TYR A 546 14.03 8.24 -1.41
CA TYR A 546 13.10 9.06 -2.19
C TYR A 546 11.87 9.43 -1.36
N ALA A 547 11.30 10.60 -1.67
CA ALA A 547 10.07 11.11 -1.07
C ALA A 547 9.14 11.61 -2.20
N ASP A 548 8.06 10.86 -2.47
CA ASP A 548 6.99 11.28 -3.39
C ASP A 548 6.18 12.37 -2.70
N LEU A 549 6.57 13.63 -2.88
CA LEU A 549 5.90 14.77 -2.28
C LEU A 549 4.69 15.14 -3.12
N GLY A 550 3.69 15.77 -2.52
CA GLY A 550 2.55 16.25 -3.27
C GLY A 550 1.81 17.35 -2.55
N VAL A 551 1.25 18.26 -3.35
CA VAL A 551 0.38 19.34 -2.88
C VAL A 551 -1.03 19.14 -3.38
N LYS A 552 -2.00 19.37 -2.49
CA LYS A 552 -3.40 19.60 -2.82
C LYS A 552 -3.77 21.01 -2.40
N LYS A 553 -4.64 21.68 -3.17
CA LYS A 553 -5.17 23.00 -2.83
C LYS A 553 -6.69 23.03 -2.95
N THR A 554 -7.34 23.67 -2.00
CA THR A 554 -8.79 23.91 -1.97
C THR A 554 -9.08 25.34 -1.52
N THR A 555 -10.23 25.88 -1.89
CA THR A 555 -10.75 27.16 -1.40
C THR A 555 -12.03 26.94 -0.57
N SER A 556 -12.32 27.82 0.39
CA SER A 556 -13.58 27.81 1.15
C SER A 556 -14.78 28.25 0.30
N ASN A 557 -14.57 29.19 -0.62
CA ASN A 557 -15.54 29.60 -1.63
C ASN A 557 -14.82 29.76 -2.99
N VAL A 558 -15.42 29.25 -4.06
CA VAL A 558 -14.92 29.41 -5.44
C VAL A 558 -15.45 30.71 -6.05
N GLN A 559 -16.68 31.10 -5.70
CA GLN A 559 -17.35 32.30 -6.20
C GLN A 559 -17.72 33.21 -5.01
N PRO A 560 -16.72 33.88 -4.41
CA PRO A 560 -16.96 34.88 -3.38
C PRO A 560 -17.67 36.11 -3.96
N ASN A 561 -18.39 36.85 -3.14
CA ASN A 561 -18.71 38.24 -3.45
C ASN A 561 -17.44 39.11 -3.37
N VAL A 562 -17.35 40.20 -4.12
CA VAL A 562 -16.27 41.20 -3.90
C VAL A 562 -16.37 41.74 -2.46
N GLY A 563 -15.24 41.82 -1.76
CA GLY A 563 -15.16 42.12 -0.31
C GLY A 563 -15.38 40.91 0.61
N GLU A 564 -15.72 39.73 0.10
CA GLU A 564 -15.80 38.49 0.92
C GLU A 564 -14.41 37.95 1.25
N THR A 565 -14.25 37.39 2.45
CA THR A 565 -13.01 36.72 2.86
C THR A 565 -13.02 35.22 2.55
N VAL A 566 -11.93 34.75 1.96
CA VAL A 566 -11.78 33.39 1.44
C VAL A 566 -10.56 32.73 2.06
N THR A 567 -10.68 31.46 2.44
CA THR A 567 -9.56 30.66 2.96
C THR A 567 -9.11 29.65 1.91
N TYR A 568 -7.87 29.79 1.43
CA TYR A 568 -7.20 28.70 0.73
C TYR A 568 -6.57 27.74 1.74
N THR A 569 -6.76 26.43 1.54
CA THR A 569 -6.03 25.39 2.28
C THR A 569 -5.10 24.66 1.33
N VAL A 570 -3.82 24.67 1.64
CA VAL A 570 -2.79 23.82 1.04
C VAL A 570 -2.57 22.63 1.96
N SER A 571 -2.52 21.44 1.37
CA SER A 571 -2.07 20.21 2.03
C SER A 571 -0.81 19.73 1.34
N LEU A 572 0.34 19.82 2.01
CA LEU A 572 1.56 19.13 1.60
C LEU A 572 1.56 17.73 2.24
N PHE A 573 1.82 16.69 1.45
CA PHE A 573 1.88 15.31 1.90
C PHE A 573 3.10 14.58 1.30
N ASN A 574 3.51 13.49 1.94
CA ASN A 574 4.61 12.63 1.48
C ASN A 574 4.11 11.19 1.37
N LEU A 575 4.06 10.65 0.15
CA LEU A 575 3.67 9.27 -0.17
C LEU A 575 4.89 8.33 -0.30
N GLY A 576 6.11 8.87 -0.29
CA GLY A 576 7.34 8.09 -0.39
C GLY A 576 7.75 7.41 0.91
N THR A 577 8.84 6.64 0.86
CA THR A 577 9.32 5.85 2.00
C THR A 577 10.38 6.56 2.84
N ALA A 578 10.98 7.65 2.36
CA ALA A 578 11.89 8.49 3.15
C ALA A 578 11.19 9.74 3.69
N ALA A 579 11.66 10.26 4.83
CA ALA A 579 11.26 11.60 5.28
C ALA A 579 12.00 12.64 4.44
N ALA A 580 11.27 13.56 3.82
CA ALA A 580 11.88 14.70 3.15
C ALA A 580 12.33 15.74 4.18
N THR A 581 13.43 16.42 3.92
CA THR A 581 13.91 17.58 4.69
C THR A 581 13.91 18.84 3.84
N ASN A 582 13.87 19.99 4.53
CA ASN A 582 14.03 21.32 3.93
C ASN A 582 13.10 21.53 2.73
N VAL A 583 11.84 21.11 2.84
CA VAL A 583 10.88 21.21 1.74
C VAL A 583 10.42 22.67 1.64
N GLU A 584 10.55 23.24 0.45
CA GLU A 584 10.01 24.58 0.15
C GLU A 584 8.82 24.46 -0.79
N VAL A 585 7.73 25.13 -0.43
CA VAL A 585 6.50 25.18 -1.23
C VAL A 585 6.12 26.63 -1.48
N THR A 586 6.19 27.08 -2.73
CA THR A 586 5.83 28.44 -3.14
C THR A 586 4.33 28.53 -3.42
N ASP A 587 3.65 29.49 -2.78
CA ASP A 587 2.24 29.82 -2.98
C ASP A 587 2.12 31.18 -3.64
N ALA A 588 1.54 31.23 -4.84
CA ALA A 588 1.42 32.44 -5.66
C ALA A 588 -0.06 32.88 -5.74
N LEU A 589 -0.38 33.94 -4.99
CA LEU A 589 -1.73 34.50 -4.95
C LEU A 589 -2.04 35.28 -6.25
N PRO A 590 -3.26 35.16 -6.78
CA PRO A 590 -3.70 35.91 -7.95
C PRO A 590 -4.05 37.37 -7.60
N ALA A 591 -4.01 38.25 -8.61
CA ALA A 591 -4.29 39.69 -8.45
C ALA A 591 -5.79 40.03 -8.21
N ASN A 592 -6.68 39.04 -8.16
CA ASN A 592 -8.09 39.20 -7.80
C ASN A 592 -8.37 39.01 -6.30
N VAL A 593 -7.33 38.75 -5.49
CA VAL A 593 -7.43 38.67 -4.03
C VAL A 593 -6.29 39.43 -3.35
N ALA A 594 -6.59 40.03 -2.18
CA ALA A 594 -5.59 40.61 -1.28
C ALA A 594 -5.23 39.63 -0.17
N PHE A 595 -3.94 39.48 0.14
CA PHE A 595 -3.50 38.68 1.29
C PHE A 595 -3.87 39.35 2.62
N LEU A 596 -4.48 38.59 3.54
CA LEU A 596 -4.76 39.07 4.90
C LEU A 596 -3.80 38.45 5.93
N PHE A 597 -3.71 37.13 6.00
CA PHE A 597 -2.78 36.42 6.89
C PHE A 597 -2.61 34.94 6.52
N ALA A 598 -1.55 34.32 7.05
CA ALA A 598 -1.27 32.88 6.93
C ALA A 598 -1.26 32.19 8.30
N THR A 599 -1.76 30.96 8.35
CA THR A 599 -1.60 30.04 9.49
C THR A 599 -0.90 28.76 9.00
N PRO A 600 0.45 28.69 9.09
CA PRO A 600 1.20 27.47 8.80
C PRO A 600 1.07 26.45 9.95
N ALA A 601 1.23 25.16 9.65
CA ALA A 601 1.31 24.11 10.67
C ALA A 601 2.46 24.34 11.67
N ALA A 602 2.24 23.96 12.93
CA ALA A 602 3.23 24.12 14.00
C ALA A 602 4.57 23.45 13.63
N GLY A 603 5.68 24.17 13.83
CA GLY A 603 7.02 23.73 13.43
C GLY A 603 7.41 24.06 11.98
N THR A 604 6.53 24.68 11.20
CA THR A 604 6.82 25.19 9.84
C THR A 604 6.70 26.71 9.79
N ARG A 605 7.23 27.36 8.74
CA ARG A 605 7.22 28.82 8.59
C ARG A 605 6.70 29.22 7.22
N PHE A 606 5.74 30.15 7.17
CA PHE A 606 5.43 30.88 5.95
C PHE A 606 6.23 32.19 5.93
N ALA A 607 6.86 32.48 4.79
CA ALA A 607 7.53 33.74 4.49
C ALA A 607 6.62 34.52 3.53
N GLU A 608 5.76 35.35 4.10
CA GLU A 608 4.71 36.09 3.40
C GLU A 608 5.21 37.29 2.58
N THR A 609 4.42 37.63 1.57
CA THR A 609 4.59 38.73 0.62
C THR A 609 3.20 39.23 0.19
N ALA A 610 3.11 40.40 -0.43
CA ALA A 610 1.85 40.92 -0.98
C ALA A 610 1.19 40.03 -2.06
N THR A 611 1.91 39.03 -2.58
CA THR A 611 1.49 38.12 -3.67
C THR A 611 1.54 36.64 -3.26
N GLY A 612 1.47 36.32 -1.96
CA GLY A 612 1.61 34.96 -1.44
C GLY A 612 2.89 34.78 -0.67
N GLY A 613 3.68 33.74 -0.93
CA GLY A 613 4.94 33.53 -0.20
C GLY A 613 5.54 32.14 -0.35
N VAL A 614 6.59 31.87 0.45
CA VAL A 614 7.25 30.56 0.50
C VAL A 614 7.00 29.89 1.84
N TRP A 615 6.50 28.65 1.81
CA TRP A 615 6.32 27.80 2.98
C TRP A 615 7.54 26.89 3.16
N SER A 616 8.35 27.17 4.18
CA SER A 616 9.49 26.34 4.56
C SER A 616 9.06 25.29 5.59
N VAL A 617 9.27 24.02 5.24
CA VAL A 617 8.89 22.84 6.01
C VAL A 617 10.16 22.05 6.37
N PRO A 618 10.64 22.11 7.63
CA PRO A 618 11.93 21.52 8.00
C PRO A 618 12.03 20.01 7.74
N SER A 619 10.93 19.27 7.96
CA SER A 619 10.80 17.86 7.54
C SER A 619 9.33 17.43 7.43
N ILE A 620 9.06 16.44 6.57
CA ILE A 620 7.77 15.75 6.45
C ILE A 620 8.00 14.23 6.30
N ALA A 621 7.46 13.46 7.26
CA ALA A 621 7.64 12.01 7.34
C ALA A 621 6.76 11.22 6.34
N PRO A 622 7.11 9.96 6.01
CA PRO A 622 6.27 9.07 5.20
C PRO A 622 4.82 8.99 5.70
N GLY A 623 3.86 9.16 4.80
CA GLY A 623 2.43 9.16 5.11
C GLY A 623 1.91 10.39 5.86
N GLN A 624 2.78 11.34 6.24
CA GLN A 624 2.37 12.58 6.90
C GLN A 624 1.70 13.52 5.89
N THR A 625 0.67 14.22 6.37
CA THR A 625 0.12 15.42 5.72
C THR A 625 0.23 16.58 6.69
N ILE A 626 0.63 17.76 6.21
CA ILE A 626 0.62 19.02 6.95
C ILE A 626 -0.12 20.09 6.17
N LEU A 627 -0.58 21.13 6.87
CA LEU A 627 -1.46 22.15 6.32
C LEU A 627 -0.85 23.55 6.40
N LEU A 628 -1.16 24.37 5.41
CA LEU A 628 -1.04 25.82 5.42
C LEU A 628 -2.40 26.38 5.02
N THR A 629 -2.96 27.29 5.83
CA THR A 629 -4.14 28.06 5.45
C THR A 629 -3.77 29.52 5.18
N LEU A 630 -4.30 30.08 4.09
CA LEU A 630 -4.09 31.45 3.66
C LEU A 630 -5.45 32.14 3.59
N THR A 631 -5.64 33.16 4.42
CA THR A 631 -6.85 33.99 4.40
C THR A 631 -6.62 35.17 3.48
N VAL A 632 -7.56 35.40 2.57
CA VAL A 632 -7.52 36.48 1.58
C VAL A 632 -8.87 37.20 1.51
N GLU A 633 -8.91 38.38 0.91
CA GLU A 633 -10.13 39.12 0.57
C GLU A 633 -10.28 39.20 -0.95
N ALA A 634 -11.49 39.03 -1.50
CA ALA A 634 -11.75 39.12 -2.93
C ALA A 634 -11.85 40.58 -3.41
N THR A 635 -11.01 41.02 -4.34
CA THR A 635 -10.82 42.45 -4.67
C THR A 635 -11.30 42.89 -6.04
N ASN A 636 -11.57 41.98 -6.98
CA ASN A 636 -12.17 42.27 -8.28
C ASN A 636 -12.70 41.00 -8.96
N THR A 637 -13.63 41.16 -9.90
CA THR A 637 -14.36 40.09 -10.61
C THR A 637 -13.58 39.37 -11.72
N SER A 638 -12.25 39.48 -11.76
CA SER A 638 -11.46 38.68 -12.72
C SER A 638 -11.31 37.23 -12.25
N VAL A 639 -11.54 36.26 -13.14
CA VAL A 639 -11.31 34.83 -12.85
C VAL A 639 -9.82 34.55 -12.80
N ALA A 640 -9.31 34.04 -11.68
CA ALA A 640 -7.91 33.67 -11.55
C ALA A 640 -7.68 32.41 -10.71
N PHE A 641 -6.48 31.82 -10.82
CA PHE A 641 -6.12 30.58 -10.15
C PHE A 641 -5.01 30.81 -9.13
N ASN A 642 -5.34 30.63 -7.84
CA ASN A 642 -4.32 30.56 -6.83
C ASN A 642 -3.55 29.23 -6.96
N THR A 643 -2.23 29.30 -7.15
CA THR A 643 -1.38 28.18 -7.54
C THR A 643 -0.31 27.94 -6.47
N VAL A 644 -0.10 26.67 -6.11
CA VAL A 644 0.93 26.23 -5.16
C VAL A 644 1.85 25.23 -5.84
N THR A 645 3.16 25.37 -5.66
CA THR A 645 4.19 24.53 -6.31
C THR A 645 5.30 24.17 -5.31
N ILE A 646 5.69 22.90 -5.24
CA ILE A 646 6.87 22.47 -4.48
C ILE A 646 8.12 22.87 -5.27
N THR A 647 9.03 23.62 -4.64
CA THR A 647 10.18 24.25 -5.30
C THR A 647 11.54 23.71 -4.85
N HIS A 648 11.65 23.14 -3.65
CA HIS A 648 12.87 22.46 -3.18
C HIS A 648 12.58 21.29 -2.22
N SER A 649 13.47 20.31 -2.18
CA SER A 649 13.69 19.38 -1.05
C SER A 649 15.08 18.75 -1.18
N ASP A 650 15.69 18.37 -0.04
CA ASP A 650 17.00 17.69 -0.05
C ASP A 650 16.91 16.20 -0.44
N VAL A 651 15.71 15.61 -0.43
CA VAL A 651 15.46 14.21 -0.81
C VAL A 651 14.79 14.18 -2.18
N TRP A 652 15.23 13.25 -3.04
CA TRP A 652 14.75 13.20 -4.42
C TRP A 652 13.30 12.73 -4.54
N ASP A 653 12.57 13.40 -5.41
CA ASP A 653 11.15 13.16 -5.64
C ASP A 653 10.93 12.43 -6.99
N PRO A 654 10.31 11.24 -6.98
CA PRO A 654 10.02 10.51 -8.21
C PRO A 654 8.96 11.19 -9.09
N ASN A 655 8.07 12.01 -8.54
CA ASN A 655 6.78 12.29 -9.12
C ASN A 655 6.47 13.80 -9.17
N ASN A 656 7.07 14.48 -10.14
CA ASN A 656 6.89 15.94 -10.31
C ASN A 656 5.48 16.38 -10.78
N ARG A 657 4.48 15.47 -10.84
CA ARG A 657 3.12 15.75 -11.34
C ARG A 657 2.13 16.17 -10.25
N ASN A 658 2.35 15.75 -9.01
CA ASN A 658 1.64 16.19 -7.79
C ASN A 658 2.30 17.41 -7.14
N ASN A 659 3.44 17.86 -7.67
CA ASN A 659 4.19 18.99 -7.11
C ASN A 659 3.59 20.36 -7.47
N GLN A 660 2.47 20.40 -8.18
CA GLN A 660 1.69 21.62 -8.38
C GLN A 660 0.20 21.36 -8.24
N ALA A 661 -0.48 22.24 -7.50
CA ALA A 661 -1.94 22.30 -7.43
C ALA A 661 -2.43 23.74 -7.61
N ARG A 662 -3.63 23.91 -8.14
CA ARG A 662 -4.28 25.23 -8.23
C ARG A 662 -5.78 25.12 -7.96
N THR A 663 -6.36 26.19 -7.45
CA THR A 663 -7.81 26.33 -7.25
C THR A 663 -8.28 27.67 -7.82
N PRO A 664 -9.40 27.72 -8.55
CA PRO A 664 -9.96 28.97 -9.05
C PRO A 664 -10.57 29.79 -7.90
N THR A 665 -10.55 31.11 -8.10
CA THR A 665 -11.39 32.07 -7.38
C THR A 665 -11.94 33.04 -8.42
N ASP A 666 -13.25 33.23 -8.39
CA ASP A 666 -14.08 33.88 -9.42
C ASP A 666 -15.06 34.84 -8.72
N PRO A 667 -14.60 36.03 -8.28
CA PRO A 667 -15.43 36.92 -7.49
C PRO A 667 -16.61 37.49 -8.28
N GLN A 668 -17.71 37.81 -7.60
CA GLN A 668 -18.96 38.25 -8.22
C GLN A 668 -19.39 39.68 -7.78
N GLU A 669 -19.85 40.49 -8.74
CA GLU A 669 -20.45 41.83 -8.54
C GLU A 669 -21.50 42.11 -9.64
N ALA A 670 -22.57 42.85 -9.34
CA ALA A 670 -23.64 43.13 -10.30
C ALA A 670 -24.23 44.54 -10.10
N ASP A 671 -24.18 45.36 -11.14
CA ASP A 671 -24.61 46.76 -11.20
C ASP A 671 -26.04 46.84 -11.77
N LEU A 672 -27.01 47.32 -10.97
CA LEU A 672 -28.45 47.31 -11.27
C LEU A 672 -29.01 48.70 -11.58
N LEU A 673 -28.96 49.10 -12.85
CA LEU A 673 -29.60 50.32 -13.32
C LEU A 673 -31.13 50.18 -13.32
N VAL A 674 -31.82 51.12 -12.67
CA VAL A 674 -33.27 51.33 -12.81
C VAL A 674 -33.53 52.59 -13.64
N SER A 675 -34.57 52.54 -14.49
CA SER A 675 -35.16 53.73 -15.09
C SER A 675 -36.69 53.63 -15.14
N LYS A 676 -37.38 54.77 -15.07
CA LYS A 676 -38.84 54.85 -14.94
C LYS A 676 -39.44 55.98 -15.77
N THR A 677 -40.52 55.67 -16.47
CA THR A 677 -41.25 56.63 -17.34
C THR A 677 -42.75 56.45 -17.21
N VAL A 678 -43.53 57.38 -17.75
CA VAL A 678 -44.99 57.31 -17.89
C VAL A 678 -45.41 57.79 -19.28
N ASP A 679 -46.53 57.29 -19.80
CA ASP A 679 -47.03 57.54 -21.16
C ASP A 679 -47.72 58.92 -21.34
N GLU A 680 -48.42 59.42 -20.31
CA GLU A 680 -48.99 60.77 -20.25
C GLU A 680 -48.69 61.39 -18.88
N THR A 681 -47.91 62.49 -18.89
CA THR A 681 -47.50 63.23 -17.68
C THR A 681 -48.56 64.21 -17.19
N ALA A 682 -49.52 64.60 -18.03
CA ALA A 682 -50.59 65.54 -17.70
C ALA A 682 -51.99 64.93 -17.96
N PRO A 683 -52.37 63.80 -17.33
CA PRO A 683 -53.66 63.14 -17.59
C PRO A 683 -54.86 63.99 -17.15
N ASN A 684 -56.07 63.67 -17.61
CA ASN A 684 -57.29 64.19 -16.98
C ASN A 684 -57.68 63.27 -15.80
N VAL A 685 -58.45 63.79 -14.84
CA VAL A 685 -59.05 62.95 -13.79
C VAL A 685 -59.94 61.87 -14.44
N GLY A 686 -59.71 60.61 -14.08
CA GLY A 686 -60.38 59.43 -14.67
C GLY A 686 -59.66 58.80 -15.86
N ASP A 687 -58.61 59.41 -16.41
CA ASP A 687 -57.77 58.75 -17.43
C ASP A 687 -56.89 57.65 -16.80
N ASN A 688 -56.46 56.69 -17.64
CA ASN A 688 -55.43 55.71 -17.28
C ASN A 688 -54.07 56.18 -17.77
N VAL A 689 -53.05 56.02 -16.92
CA VAL A 689 -51.63 56.20 -17.25
C VAL A 689 -50.87 54.87 -17.08
N THR A 690 -49.83 54.67 -17.87
CA THR A 690 -48.97 53.48 -17.86
C THR A 690 -47.54 53.86 -17.47
N PHE A 691 -47.13 53.48 -16.26
CA PHE A 691 -45.73 53.54 -15.87
C PHE A 691 -44.96 52.41 -16.51
N THR A 692 -43.78 52.69 -17.05
CA THR A 692 -42.81 51.69 -17.52
C THR A 692 -41.57 51.78 -16.66
N VAL A 693 -41.33 50.76 -15.82
CA VAL A 693 -40.05 50.54 -15.16
C VAL A 693 -39.19 49.65 -16.05
N THR A 694 -37.91 49.98 -16.14
CA THR A 694 -36.87 49.14 -16.74
C THR A 694 -35.80 48.89 -15.69
N LEU A 695 -35.37 47.64 -15.56
CA LEU A 695 -34.26 47.18 -14.72
C LEU A 695 -33.24 46.49 -15.63
N GLU A 696 -31.99 46.92 -15.57
CA GLU A 696 -30.89 46.34 -16.34
C GLU A 696 -29.72 45.97 -15.41
N ASN A 697 -29.19 44.76 -15.57
CA ASN A 697 -27.94 44.37 -14.91
C ASN A 697 -26.75 44.66 -15.84
N LEU A 698 -26.05 45.77 -15.59
CA LEU A 698 -24.86 46.22 -16.29
C LEU A 698 -23.58 45.52 -15.81
N GLY A 699 -23.60 44.91 -14.62
CA GLY A 699 -22.42 44.29 -14.01
C GLY A 699 -22.03 42.95 -14.65
N PRO A 700 -20.81 42.45 -14.39
CA PRO A 700 -20.28 41.24 -15.02
C PRO A 700 -20.95 39.95 -14.53
N SER A 701 -21.47 39.92 -13.30
CA SER A 701 -22.10 38.73 -12.71
C SER A 701 -23.63 38.77 -12.75
N THR A 702 -24.26 37.64 -12.45
CA THR A 702 -25.71 37.56 -12.21
C THR A 702 -26.07 38.24 -10.89
N ALA A 703 -26.96 39.23 -10.91
CA ALA A 703 -27.57 39.78 -9.71
C ALA A 703 -28.53 38.74 -9.12
N GLN A 704 -28.33 38.37 -7.84
CA GLN A 704 -29.12 37.36 -7.15
C GLN A 704 -30.22 37.98 -6.28
N THR A 705 -31.32 37.24 -6.16
CA THR A 705 -32.54 37.59 -5.40
C THR A 705 -33.03 39.03 -5.62
N VAL A 706 -33.02 39.50 -6.86
CA VAL A 706 -33.38 40.87 -7.23
C VAL A 706 -34.86 41.13 -6.99
N THR A 707 -35.14 42.24 -6.31
CA THR A 707 -36.49 42.80 -6.15
C THR A 707 -36.48 44.30 -6.43
N VAL A 708 -37.51 44.80 -7.13
CA VAL A 708 -37.76 46.24 -7.31
C VAL A 708 -39.01 46.62 -6.54
N ASN A 709 -38.96 47.70 -5.77
CA ASN A 709 -40.09 48.21 -4.99
C ASN A 709 -40.70 49.42 -5.72
N ASP A 710 -41.91 49.26 -6.24
CA ASP A 710 -42.70 50.27 -6.97
C ASP A 710 -44.15 50.24 -6.45
N LEU A 711 -44.47 51.08 -5.46
CA LEU A 711 -45.81 51.18 -4.90
C LEU A 711 -46.47 52.47 -5.35
N LEU A 712 -47.57 52.35 -6.11
CA LEU A 712 -48.35 53.50 -6.60
C LEU A 712 -48.74 54.44 -5.44
N PRO A 713 -48.54 55.77 -5.59
CA PRO A 713 -48.93 56.76 -4.59
C PRO A 713 -50.45 56.89 -4.47
N ALA A 714 -50.90 57.44 -3.33
CA ALA A 714 -52.28 57.86 -3.17
C ALA A 714 -52.66 58.89 -4.26
N GLY A 715 -53.82 58.72 -4.89
CA GLY A 715 -54.24 59.45 -6.09
C GLY A 715 -54.16 58.61 -7.37
N LEU A 716 -53.41 57.50 -7.37
CA LEU A 716 -53.39 56.51 -8.46
C LEU A 716 -54.04 55.19 -8.01
N GLN A 717 -55.06 54.74 -8.73
CA GLN A 717 -55.69 53.45 -8.52
C GLN A 717 -55.10 52.39 -9.44
N PHE A 718 -54.54 51.32 -8.88
CA PHE A 718 -54.03 50.18 -9.65
C PHE A 718 -55.11 49.55 -10.55
N VAL A 719 -54.80 49.41 -11.85
CA VAL A 719 -55.64 48.71 -12.84
C VAL A 719 -55.04 47.35 -13.20
N SER A 720 -53.75 47.32 -13.58
CA SER A 720 -53.05 46.09 -13.95
C SER A 720 -51.53 46.26 -13.92
N ALA A 721 -50.80 45.15 -13.83
CA ALA A 721 -49.35 45.11 -14.04
C ALA A 721 -48.99 43.98 -15.00
N THR A 722 -48.01 44.22 -15.86
CA THR A 722 -47.41 43.23 -16.75
C THR A 722 -45.88 43.26 -16.58
N PRO A 723 -45.32 42.44 -15.67
CA PRO A 723 -43.88 42.18 -15.64
C PRO A 723 -43.47 41.32 -16.84
N SER A 724 -42.33 41.63 -17.45
CA SER A 724 -41.69 40.81 -18.48
C SER A 724 -41.06 39.52 -17.92
N ALA A 725 -40.59 39.57 -16.67
CA ALA A 725 -40.04 38.45 -15.91
C ALA A 725 -40.44 38.54 -14.43
N GLY A 726 -40.52 37.40 -13.74
CA GLY A 726 -40.87 37.36 -12.33
C GLY A 726 -42.35 37.68 -12.05
N SER A 727 -42.64 38.30 -10.90
CA SER A 727 -44.01 38.61 -10.46
C SER A 727 -44.10 39.92 -9.67
N TYR A 728 -45.13 40.73 -9.93
CA TYR A 728 -45.41 41.97 -9.22
C TYR A 728 -46.60 41.83 -8.25
N SER A 729 -46.46 42.37 -7.05
CA SER A 729 -47.47 42.37 -5.98
C SER A 729 -48.02 43.77 -5.73
N ALA A 730 -49.14 44.10 -6.38
CA ALA A 730 -49.75 45.44 -6.33
C ALA A 730 -50.15 45.92 -4.92
N GLY A 731 -50.38 45.01 -3.96
CA GLY A 731 -50.66 45.36 -2.57
C GLY A 731 -49.44 45.74 -1.73
N SER A 732 -48.23 45.61 -2.29
CA SER A 732 -46.96 45.91 -1.61
C SER A 732 -45.92 46.62 -2.48
N GLY A 733 -46.20 46.78 -3.78
CA GLY A 733 -45.28 47.34 -4.78
C GLY A 733 -44.10 46.46 -5.17
N VAL A 734 -43.96 45.26 -4.57
CA VAL A 734 -42.77 44.42 -4.79
C VAL A 734 -42.87 43.68 -6.12
N TRP A 735 -41.91 43.94 -7.01
CA TRP A 735 -41.60 43.14 -8.19
C TRP A 735 -40.43 42.21 -7.88
N THR A 736 -40.68 40.90 -7.81
CA THR A 736 -39.64 39.89 -7.56
C THR A 736 -39.20 39.27 -8.87
N LEU A 737 -37.92 39.41 -9.24
CA LEU A 737 -37.32 38.80 -10.44
C LEU A 737 -36.54 37.53 -10.11
N GLY A 738 -35.86 37.48 -8.96
CA GLY A 738 -34.99 36.36 -8.59
C GLY A 738 -33.57 36.55 -9.14
N ALA A 739 -33.13 35.72 -10.08
CA ALA A 739 -31.80 35.86 -10.69
C ALA A 739 -31.89 36.68 -11.99
N VAL A 740 -31.11 37.77 -12.09
CA VAL A 740 -31.01 38.63 -13.28
C VAL A 740 -29.60 38.52 -13.87
N PRO A 741 -29.39 37.78 -14.97
CA PRO A 741 -28.07 37.63 -15.57
C PRO A 741 -27.47 38.96 -16.07
N SER A 742 -26.14 39.02 -16.17
CA SER A 742 -25.42 40.15 -16.80
C SER A 742 -25.98 40.46 -18.19
N GLY A 743 -26.13 41.75 -18.52
CA GLY A 743 -26.71 42.24 -19.78
C GLY A 743 -28.21 41.98 -19.95
N THR A 744 -28.94 41.61 -18.89
CA THR A 744 -30.39 41.34 -18.98
C THR A 744 -31.20 42.58 -18.61
N THR A 745 -31.85 43.16 -19.60
CA THR A 745 -32.91 44.17 -19.43
C THR A 745 -34.27 43.50 -19.18
N ASN A 746 -34.96 43.89 -18.10
CA ASN A 746 -36.32 43.49 -17.80
C ASN A 746 -37.21 44.73 -17.64
N THR A 747 -38.46 44.67 -18.09
CA THR A 747 -39.46 45.74 -17.88
C THR A 747 -40.65 45.31 -17.03
N LEU A 748 -41.29 46.28 -16.39
CA LEU A 748 -42.58 46.17 -15.70
C LEU A 748 -43.47 47.32 -16.15
N LEU A 749 -44.62 47.00 -16.75
CA LEU A 749 -45.67 47.95 -17.10
C LEU A 749 -46.71 47.99 -15.98
N ILE A 750 -47.03 49.16 -15.42
CA ILE A 750 -48.07 49.36 -14.40
C ILE A 750 -49.10 50.36 -14.93
N VAL A 751 -50.32 49.89 -15.17
CA VAL A 751 -51.46 50.75 -15.55
C VAL A 751 -52.21 51.19 -14.29
N ALA A 752 -52.46 52.48 -14.15
CA ALA A 752 -53.21 53.07 -13.04
C ALA A 752 -54.22 54.12 -13.53
N THR A 753 -55.40 54.17 -12.92
CA THR A 753 -56.40 55.23 -13.13
C THR A 753 -56.10 56.41 -12.23
N VAL A 754 -56.17 57.62 -12.77
CA VAL A 754 -56.00 58.87 -12.05
C VAL A 754 -57.29 59.21 -11.30
N LEU A 755 -57.22 59.31 -9.98
CA LEU A 755 -58.38 59.62 -9.13
C LEU A 755 -58.61 61.12 -9.01
N ALA A 756 -59.86 61.49 -8.74
CA ALA A 756 -60.19 62.85 -8.31
C ALA A 756 -59.58 63.12 -6.92
N PRO A 757 -59.06 64.34 -6.66
CA PRO A 757 -58.73 64.74 -5.29
C PRO A 757 -60.02 64.79 -4.45
N SER A 758 -59.89 64.58 -3.12
CA SER A 758 -61.05 64.64 -2.22
C SER A 758 -61.60 66.06 -2.04
N SER A 759 -60.78 67.07 -2.31
CA SER A 759 -61.11 68.50 -2.33
C SER A 759 -59.91 69.31 -2.87
N GLY A 760 -60.18 70.47 -3.47
CA GLY A 760 -59.13 71.37 -3.98
C GLY A 760 -58.45 70.88 -5.26
N PRO A 761 -57.40 71.59 -5.73
CA PRO A 761 -56.75 71.29 -7.01
C PRO A 761 -56.05 69.93 -7.01
N ALA A 762 -55.98 69.31 -8.18
CA ALA A 762 -55.18 68.12 -8.39
C ALA A 762 -53.68 68.40 -8.14
N GLN A 763 -53.00 67.46 -7.50
CA GLN A 763 -51.58 67.57 -7.16
C GLN A 763 -50.73 66.62 -8.01
N GLN A 764 -49.43 66.92 -8.11
CA GLN A 764 -48.45 66.04 -8.74
C GLN A 764 -48.32 64.72 -7.95
N LEU A 765 -48.40 63.60 -8.66
CA LEU A 765 -48.35 62.25 -8.12
C LEU A 765 -47.03 61.59 -8.57
N THR A 766 -46.05 61.52 -7.67
CA THR A 766 -44.74 60.89 -7.91
C THR A 766 -44.81 59.40 -7.63
N ASN A 767 -44.39 58.58 -8.60
CA ASN A 767 -44.23 57.14 -8.43
C ASN A 767 -42.75 56.74 -8.61
N THR A 768 -42.13 56.19 -7.57
CA THR A 768 -40.69 55.83 -7.50
C THR A 768 -40.51 54.32 -7.64
N ALA A 769 -39.38 53.86 -8.17
CA ALA A 769 -39.01 52.44 -8.21
C ALA A 769 -37.56 52.26 -7.74
N THR A 770 -37.31 51.33 -6.81
CA THR A 770 -35.97 51.06 -6.24
C THR A 770 -35.63 49.56 -6.28
N ALA A 771 -34.51 49.19 -6.89
CA ALA A 771 -33.95 47.83 -6.92
C ALA A 771 -33.05 47.53 -5.70
N ILE A 772 -32.92 46.23 -5.38
CA ILE A 772 -31.93 45.66 -4.46
C ILE A 772 -31.59 44.20 -4.86
N SER A 773 -30.39 43.73 -4.52
CA SER A 773 -29.87 42.36 -4.76
C SER A 773 -29.07 41.80 -3.58
N THR A 774 -28.73 40.51 -3.61
CA THR A 774 -27.75 39.87 -2.69
C THR A 774 -26.36 39.69 -3.30
N THR A 775 -26.22 39.78 -4.62
CA THR A 775 -24.93 40.12 -5.25
C THR A 775 -24.66 41.60 -4.96
N PRO A 776 -23.45 42.01 -4.51
CA PRO A 776 -23.14 43.41 -4.25
C PRO A 776 -23.19 44.25 -5.51
N ASP A 777 -23.66 45.48 -5.35
CA ASP A 777 -23.72 46.49 -6.40
C ASP A 777 -22.60 47.53 -6.19
N PRO A 778 -21.72 47.77 -7.19
CA PRO A 778 -20.65 48.75 -7.09
C PRO A 778 -21.13 50.21 -7.24
N ASN A 779 -22.38 50.45 -7.67
CA ASN A 779 -22.94 51.77 -7.99
C ASN A 779 -24.40 51.94 -7.49
N PRO A 780 -24.67 51.79 -6.18
CA PRO A 780 -26.04 51.76 -5.63
C PRO A 780 -26.89 53.03 -5.89
N ASP A 781 -26.28 54.13 -6.32
CA ASP A 781 -26.99 55.38 -6.64
C ASP A 781 -27.86 55.28 -7.91
N ASN A 782 -27.61 54.31 -8.81
CA ASN A 782 -28.42 54.11 -10.04
C ASN A 782 -29.61 53.15 -9.87
N ASN A 783 -29.77 52.55 -8.68
CA ASN A 783 -30.80 51.55 -8.39
C ASN A 783 -32.21 52.17 -8.21
N THR A 784 -32.38 53.50 -8.32
CA THR A 784 -33.66 54.18 -8.10
C THR A 784 -33.96 55.20 -9.19
N ASP A 785 -35.21 55.21 -9.67
CA ASP A 785 -35.73 56.26 -10.56
C ASP A 785 -37.22 56.55 -10.27
N GLU A 786 -37.71 57.72 -10.67
CA GLU A 786 -39.08 58.17 -10.44
C GLU A 786 -39.73 58.85 -11.65
N SER A 787 -41.05 58.71 -11.76
CA SER A 787 -41.85 59.38 -12.78
C SER A 787 -43.09 59.99 -12.16
N THR A 788 -43.49 61.17 -12.65
CA THR A 788 -44.59 61.94 -12.06
C THR A 788 -45.73 62.17 -13.05
N VAL A 789 -46.96 62.26 -12.53
CA VAL A 789 -48.13 62.71 -13.30
C VAL A 789 -48.86 63.83 -12.56
N THR A 790 -49.26 64.88 -13.27
CA THR A 790 -49.98 66.04 -12.71
C THR A 790 -51.32 66.18 -13.41
N PRO A 791 -52.45 65.81 -12.77
CA PRO A 791 -53.74 65.80 -13.45
C PRO A 791 -54.25 67.21 -13.77
N ARG A 792 -54.82 67.41 -14.98
CA ARG A 792 -55.33 68.71 -15.43
C ARG A 792 -56.51 69.20 -14.57
N SER A 793 -56.49 70.48 -14.17
CA SER A 793 -57.54 71.09 -13.36
C SER A 793 -57.81 72.55 -13.77
N ALA A 794 -59.09 72.89 -13.98
CA ALA A 794 -59.54 74.21 -14.42
C ALA A 794 -60.80 74.61 -13.63
N ASP A 795 -60.69 75.72 -12.90
CA ASP A 795 -61.71 76.33 -12.03
C ASP A 795 -62.52 77.31 -12.87
N LEU A 796 -63.76 76.95 -13.21
CA LEU A 796 -64.68 77.81 -13.95
C LEU A 796 -65.54 78.60 -12.98
N ALA A 797 -65.84 79.86 -13.27
CA ALA A 797 -66.79 80.65 -12.49
C ALA A 797 -67.75 81.41 -13.41
N VAL A 798 -68.95 81.76 -12.92
CA VAL A 798 -69.89 82.62 -13.66
C VAL A 798 -70.41 83.76 -12.77
N PHE A 799 -70.56 84.94 -13.37
CA PHE A 799 -71.10 86.16 -12.76
C PHE A 799 -72.20 86.75 -13.63
N LYS A 800 -73.20 87.39 -13.01
CA LYS A 800 -74.38 87.92 -13.72
C LYS A 800 -74.85 89.27 -13.15
N THR A 801 -75.20 90.20 -14.03
CA THR A 801 -75.75 91.53 -13.69
C THR A 801 -76.93 91.91 -14.58
N VAL A 802 -77.62 93.00 -14.25
CA VAL A 802 -78.63 93.68 -15.08
C VAL A 802 -78.37 95.19 -15.08
N ASP A 803 -78.76 95.90 -16.14
CA ASP A 803 -78.57 97.35 -16.30
C ASP A 803 -79.60 98.21 -15.57
N GLU A 804 -80.85 97.75 -15.48
CA GLU A 804 -81.96 98.39 -14.77
C GLU A 804 -82.78 97.33 -13.99
N SER A 805 -83.07 97.62 -12.72
CA SER A 805 -83.74 96.70 -11.78
C SER A 805 -85.17 97.12 -11.41
N GLU A 806 -85.58 98.37 -11.65
CA GLU A 806 -86.96 98.85 -11.41
C GLU A 806 -87.69 99.38 -12.69
N PRO A 807 -87.66 98.66 -13.83
CA PRO A 807 -88.22 99.13 -15.10
C PRO A 807 -89.76 99.14 -15.14
N SER A 808 -90.31 100.07 -15.91
CA SER A 808 -91.75 100.14 -16.21
C SER A 808 -92.20 99.07 -17.23
N ILE A 809 -93.50 98.73 -17.21
CA ILE A 809 -94.09 97.78 -18.17
C ILE A 809 -93.85 98.25 -19.61
N GLY A 810 -93.12 97.43 -20.38
CA GLY A 810 -92.81 97.68 -21.78
C GLY A 810 -91.40 98.21 -22.06
N GLU A 811 -90.61 98.52 -21.03
CA GLU A 811 -89.20 98.93 -21.15
C GLU A 811 -88.27 97.73 -21.43
N ILE A 812 -86.98 98.03 -21.64
CA ILE A 812 -85.96 97.06 -22.03
C ILE A 812 -84.88 97.01 -20.95
N VAL A 813 -84.49 95.80 -20.57
CA VAL A 813 -83.38 95.49 -19.67
C VAL A 813 -82.33 94.64 -20.38
N THR A 814 -81.09 94.70 -19.92
CA THR A 814 -79.94 94.01 -20.47
C THR A 814 -79.20 93.29 -19.35
N PHE A 815 -79.10 91.97 -19.46
CA PHE A 815 -78.23 91.17 -18.61
C PHE A 815 -76.83 91.09 -19.21
N GLU A 816 -75.81 91.19 -18.37
CA GLU A 816 -74.45 90.75 -18.70
C GLU A 816 -74.12 89.48 -17.90
N ILE A 817 -73.48 88.52 -18.56
CA ILE A 817 -73.09 87.22 -18.01
C ILE A 817 -71.61 87.02 -18.35
N VAL A 818 -70.77 86.79 -17.34
CA VAL A 818 -69.32 86.64 -17.51
C VAL A 818 -68.91 85.26 -17.01
N VAL A 819 -68.29 84.45 -17.86
CA VAL A 819 -67.57 83.23 -17.44
C VAL A 819 -66.08 83.55 -17.30
N ALA A 820 -65.45 83.03 -16.25
CA ALA A 820 -64.00 83.08 -16.03
C ALA A 820 -63.42 81.65 -15.92
N ASN A 821 -62.12 81.51 -16.18
CA ASN A 821 -61.34 80.34 -15.75
C ASN A 821 -60.21 80.80 -14.82
N TYR A 822 -60.31 80.52 -13.53
CA TYR A 822 -59.30 80.84 -12.50
C TYR A 822 -58.26 79.73 -12.31
N GLY A 823 -58.48 78.54 -12.89
CA GLY A 823 -57.60 77.39 -12.70
C GLY A 823 -56.33 77.44 -13.54
N PRO A 824 -55.32 76.62 -13.21
CA PRO A 824 -54.05 76.60 -13.93
C PRO A 824 -54.19 76.12 -15.39
N ASP A 825 -55.04 75.11 -15.65
CA ASP A 825 -55.23 74.57 -16.99
C ASP A 825 -56.33 75.27 -17.80
N THR A 826 -56.31 75.05 -19.11
CA THR A 826 -57.36 75.53 -20.03
C THR A 826 -58.61 74.65 -19.95
N ALA A 827 -59.74 75.24 -19.58
CA ALA A 827 -61.04 74.60 -19.63
C ALA A 827 -61.53 74.42 -21.07
N THR A 828 -62.01 73.23 -21.40
CA THR A 828 -62.54 72.84 -22.70
C THR A 828 -63.97 72.34 -22.59
N SER A 829 -64.69 72.36 -23.71
CA SER A 829 -66.14 72.04 -23.78
C SER A 829 -67.01 72.92 -22.87
N VAL A 830 -66.60 74.17 -22.62
CA VAL A 830 -67.26 75.08 -21.68
C VAL A 830 -68.64 75.50 -22.18
N VAL A 831 -69.66 75.35 -21.33
CA VAL A 831 -71.07 75.68 -21.61
C VAL A 831 -71.69 76.41 -20.43
N VAL A 832 -72.36 77.54 -20.70
CA VAL A 832 -73.19 78.28 -19.73
C VAL A 832 -74.68 78.07 -20.10
N ASN A 833 -75.57 77.97 -19.11
CA ASN A 833 -77.03 77.97 -19.34
C ASN A 833 -77.68 79.15 -18.60
N ASP A 834 -78.39 80.01 -19.34
CA ASP A 834 -79.08 81.22 -18.88
C ASP A 834 -80.40 81.41 -19.65
N LEU A 835 -81.54 81.07 -19.05
CA LEU A 835 -82.85 81.09 -19.71
C LEU A 835 -83.75 82.17 -19.09
N LEU A 836 -84.13 83.17 -19.91
CA LEU A 836 -84.96 84.29 -19.48
C LEU A 836 -86.31 83.83 -18.85
N PRO A 837 -86.74 84.46 -17.74
CA PRO A 837 -88.02 84.21 -17.10
C PRO A 837 -89.20 84.76 -17.91
N SER A 838 -90.40 84.23 -17.65
CA SER A 838 -91.58 84.45 -18.50
C SER A 838 -92.14 85.88 -18.53
N GLY A 839 -91.78 86.76 -17.60
CA GLY A 839 -92.13 88.19 -17.67
C GLY A 839 -91.24 89.00 -18.63
N LEU A 840 -90.19 88.40 -19.19
CA LEU A 840 -89.20 89.04 -20.06
C LEU A 840 -89.19 88.41 -21.47
N GLU A 841 -89.47 89.23 -22.49
CA GLU A 841 -89.46 88.85 -23.90
C GLU A 841 -88.05 89.04 -24.50
N PHE A 842 -87.43 87.98 -25.01
CA PHE A 842 -86.10 88.05 -25.63
C PHE A 842 -86.06 89.04 -26.81
N VAL A 843 -85.11 89.98 -26.79
CA VAL A 843 -84.88 90.95 -27.88
C VAL A 843 -83.64 90.57 -28.69
N SER A 844 -82.50 90.37 -28.04
CA SER A 844 -81.22 90.09 -28.68
C SER A 844 -80.20 89.49 -27.71
N ALA A 845 -79.20 88.78 -28.23
CA ALA A 845 -78.02 88.41 -27.47
C ALA A 845 -76.75 88.57 -28.31
N THR A 846 -75.65 88.93 -27.65
CA THR A 846 -74.31 89.05 -28.24
C THR A 846 -73.32 88.30 -27.35
N ALA A 847 -72.66 87.29 -27.90
CA ALA A 847 -71.59 86.57 -27.21
C ALA A 847 -70.22 87.00 -27.75
N SER A 848 -69.25 87.14 -26.85
CA SER A 848 -67.83 87.37 -27.18
C SER A 848 -67.17 86.16 -27.86
N GLN A 849 -67.51 84.95 -27.41
CA GLN A 849 -67.09 83.66 -27.96
C GLN A 849 -68.31 82.72 -28.06
N GLY A 850 -68.35 81.87 -29.08
CA GLY A 850 -69.39 80.83 -29.19
C GLY A 850 -70.76 81.36 -29.66
N ALA A 851 -71.84 80.70 -29.22
CA ALA A 851 -73.21 81.04 -29.61
C ALA A 851 -74.23 80.78 -28.49
N TYR A 852 -75.20 81.68 -28.35
CA TYR A 852 -76.33 81.58 -27.40
C TYR A 852 -77.62 81.19 -28.13
N VAL A 853 -78.40 80.28 -27.52
CA VAL A 853 -79.67 79.78 -28.06
C VAL A 853 -80.82 80.19 -27.14
N ALA A 854 -81.45 81.33 -27.44
CA ALA A 854 -82.49 81.94 -26.61
C ALA A 854 -83.69 81.03 -26.26
N GLY A 855 -84.00 80.03 -27.12
CA GLY A 855 -85.08 79.06 -26.87
C GLY A 855 -84.74 77.97 -25.84
N THR A 856 -83.48 77.87 -25.41
CA THR A 856 -83.03 76.90 -24.38
C THR A 856 -82.12 77.52 -23.33
N GLY A 857 -81.69 78.77 -23.50
CA GLY A 857 -80.73 79.46 -22.65
C GLY A 857 -79.28 79.01 -22.80
N VAL A 858 -78.99 78.07 -23.70
CA VAL A 858 -77.65 77.45 -23.79
C VAL A 858 -76.67 78.35 -24.54
N TRP A 859 -75.56 78.69 -23.90
CA TRP A 859 -74.40 79.35 -24.48
C TRP A 859 -73.23 78.37 -24.59
N THR A 860 -72.88 77.97 -25.80
CA THR A 860 -71.73 77.08 -26.06
C THR A 860 -70.46 77.91 -26.23
N VAL A 861 -69.71 78.13 -25.14
CA VAL A 861 -68.50 78.96 -25.09
C VAL A 861 -67.32 78.28 -25.80
N GLY A 862 -67.12 76.98 -25.56
CA GLY A 862 -66.10 76.17 -26.21
C GLY A 862 -64.83 76.00 -25.37
N THR A 863 -63.88 76.94 -25.45
CA THR A 863 -62.58 76.82 -24.77
C THR A 863 -62.22 78.13 -24.08
N VAL A 864 -62.02 78.09 -22.77
CA VAL A 864 -61.63 79.22 -21.92
C VAL A 864 -60.26 78.94 -21.34
N THR A 865 -59.24 79.61 -21.88
CA THR A 865 -57.85 79.47 -21.42
C THR A 865 -57.66 80.01 -20.00
N THR A 866 -56.62 79.53 -19.32
CA THR A 866 -56.13 80.03 -18.02
C THR A 866 -56.24 81.55 -17.90
N ALA A 867 -56.90 82.03 -16.84
CA ALA A 867 -57.15 83.45 -16.53
C ALA A 867 -57.91 84.28 -17.60
N ALA A 868 -58.51 83.65 -18.60
CA ALA A 868 -59.37 84.34 -19.56
C ALA A 868 -60.82 84.45 -19.04
N THR A 869 -61.51 85.50 -19.48
CA THR A 869 -62.96 85.65 -19.33
C THR A 869 -63.63 85.71 -20.70
N GLN A 870 -64.91 85.33 -20.73
CA GLN A 870 -65.79 85.55 -21.88
C GLN A 870 -67.10 86.15 -21.38
N THR A 871 -67.69 87.05 -22.16
CA THR A 871 -68.97 87.70 -21.86
C THR A 871 -70.08 87.32 -22.83
N LEU A 872 -71.31 87.33 -22.32
CA LEU A 872 -72.57 87.21 -23.05
C LEU A 872 -73.52 88.31 -22.55
N THR A 873 -73.96 89.16 -23.47
CA THR A 873 -74.97 90.19 -23.21
C THR A 873 -76.33 89.72 -23.73
N VAL A 874 -77.38 89.73 -22.90
CA VAL A 874 -78.75 89.31 -23.26
C VAL A 874 -79.73 90.43 -22.98
N THR A 875 -80.30 91.02 -24.03
CA THR A 875 -81.31 92.08 -23.97
C THR A 875 -82.71 91.47 -24.01
N ALA A 876 -83.58 91.89 -23.09
CA ALA A 876 -84.97 91.46 -22.98
C ALA A 876 -85.91 92.63 -22.69
N LYS A 877 -87.20 92.48 -22.99
CA LYS A 877 -88.22 93.49 -22.80
C LYS A 877 -89.21 93.06 -21.71
N VAL A 878 -89.56 93.97 -20.81
CA VAL A 878 -90.55 93.74 -19.75
C VAL A 878 -91.95 93.62 -20.36
N ILE A 879 -92.53 92.42 -20.32
CA ILE A 879 -93.89 92.13 -20.85
C ILE A 879 -94.88 91.69 -19.76
N ARG A 880 -94.44 91.63 -18.50
CA ARG A 880 -95.27 91.38 -17.32
C ARG A 880 -96.42 92.40 -17.25
N ARG A 881 -97.63 91.95 -16.90
CA ARG A 881 -98.88 92.76 -16.98
C ARG A 881 -99.31 93.39 -15.66
N THR A 882 -98.59 93.13 -14.58
CA THR A 882 -98.84 93.57 -13.20
C THR A 882 -97.50 93.72 -12.48
N GLY A 883 -97.48 94.43 -11.34
CA GLY A 883 -96.26 94.63 -10.56
C GLY A 883 -95.56 93.37 -10.03
N GLY A 884 -94.36 93.56 -9.48
CA GLY A 884 -93.52 92.55 -8.81
C GLY A 884 -92.42 91.90 -9.68
N THR A 885 -91.65 91.03 -9.05
CA THR A 885 -90.27 90.64 -9.45
C THR A 885 -90.16 89.48 -10.46
N GLU A 886 -89.13 89.50 -11.32
CA GLU A 886 -88.67 88.39 -12.18
C GLU A 886 -87.15 88.11 -11.96
N THR A 887 -86.75 86.84 -11.81
CA THR A 887 -85.35 86.40 -11.58
C THR A 887 -84.76 85.72 -12.83
N ASN A 888 -83.50 86.00 -13.17
CA ASN A 888 -82.75 85.26 -14.21
C ASN A 888 -81.43 84.67 -13.67
N THR A 889 -81.05 83.47 -14.10
CA THR A 889 -79.98 82.64 -13.51
C THR A 889 -79.02 82.09 -14.58
N ALA A 890 -77.72 82.23 -14.35
CA ALA A 890 -76.64 81.62 -15.15
C ALA A 890 -76.00 80.43 -14.40
N THR A 891 -75.62 79.38 -15.12
CA THR A 891 -74.90 78.19 -14.60
C THR A 891 -73.80 77.77 -15.58
N VAL A 892 -72.60 77.37 -15.15
CA VAL A 892 -71.50 76.98 -16.06
C VAL A 892 -70.91 75.59 -15.75
N SER A 893 -70.24 75.00 -16.73
CA SER A 893 -69.61 73.67 -16.68
C SER A 893 -68.54 73.48 -17.77
N GLY A 894 -67.62 72.53 -17.59
CA GLY A 894 -66.53 72.19 -18.53
C GLY A 894 -66.11 70.71 -18.46
N ARG A 895 -64.97 70.35 -19.10
CA ARG A 895 -64.47 68.97 -19.19
C ARG A 895 -63.41 68.61 -18.15
N GLU A 896 -62.48 69.52 -17.87
CA GLU A 896 -61.37 69.32 -16.94
C GLU A 896 -61.85 69.35 -15.49
N TYR A 897 -61.04 68.90 -14.52
CA TYR A 897 -61.48 68.83 -13.13
C TYR A 897 -61.57 70.21 -12.49
N ASP A 898 -62.79 70.62 -12.13
CA ASP A 898 -63.07 71.86 -11.41
C ASP A 898 -62.89 71.67 -9.89
N PRO A 899 -61.96 72.42 -9.25
CA PRO A 899 -61.67 72.31 -7.82
C PRO A 899 -62.61 73.14 -6.92
N ASP A 900 -63.40 74.08 -7.46
CA ASP A 900 -64.40 74.86 -6.70
C ASP A 900 -65.74 74.95 -7.45
N PRO A 901 -66.56 73.89 -7.46
CA PRO A 901 -67.87 73.91 -8.10
C PRO A 901 -68.91 74.86 -7.46
N SER A 902 -68.54 75.71 -6.47
CA SER A 902 -69.48 76.59 -5.77
C SER A 902 -69.70 77.95 -6.45
N ASN A 903 -68.73 78.41 -7.25
CA ASN A 903 -68.74 79.66 -8.02
C ASN A 903 -69.42 79.52 -9.42
N ASN A 904 -69.86 78.32 -9.76
CA ASN A 904 -70.35 77.93 -11.09
C ASN A 904 -71.83 78.30 -11.33
N THR A 905 -72.44 79.20 -10.53
CA THR A 905 -73.85 79.66 -10.67
C THR A 905 -74.05 81.07 -10.09
N ASP A 906 -74.81 81.93 -10.78
CA ASP A 906 -75.16 83.30 -10.33
C ASP A 906 -76.56 83.76 -10.80
N SER A 907 -77.17 84.79 -10.20
CA SER A 907 -78.58 85.22 -10.47
C SER A 907 -78.89 86.69 -10.13
N VAL A 908 -79.88 87.30 -10.80
CA VAL A 908 -80.29 88.72 -10.62
C VAL A 908 -81.79 88.97 -10.90
N ASP A 909 -82.37 90.02 -10.30
CA ASP A 909 -83.82 90.33 -10.19
C ASP A 909 -84.26 91.68 -10.82
N VAL A 910 -85.58 91.85 -11.12
CA VAL A 910 -86.20 93.03 -11.81
C VAL A 910 -87.69 93.30 -11.39
N GLU A 911 -88.17 94.53 -11.09
CA GLU A 911 -89.50 94.87 -10.43
C GLU A 911 -90.37 96.06 -11.04
N VAL A 912 -91.72 96.17 -10.75
CA VAL A 912 -92.75 97.05 -11.48
C VAL A 912 -94.06 97.47 -10.65
N GLN A 913 -94.91 98.51 -11.02
CA GLN A 913 -95.98 99.24 -10.17
C GLN A 913 -97.46 99.58 -10.74
N SER A 914 -98.37 100.40 -10.09
CA SER A 914 -99.88 100.63 -10.39
C SER A 914 -100.63 102.02 -10.04
N SER A 915 -102.02 102.18 -10.06
CA SER A 915 -102.85 103.48 -9.90
C SER A 915 -104.44 103.42 -9.62
N GLY A 916 -105.26 104.53 -9.45
CA GLY A 916 -106.77 104.47 -9.20
C GLY A 916 -107.81 105.70 -9.30
N VAL A 917 -109.11 105.62 -8.80
CA VAL A 917 -110.40 106.38 -9.19
C VAL A 917 -111.37 106.90 -8.04
N ILE A 918 -112.38 107.80 -8.26
CA ILE A 918 -113.36 108.41 -7.26
C ILE A 918 -114.89 108.18 -7.54
N VAL A 919 -115.78 108.02 -6.53
CA VAL A 919 -117.28 107.95 -6.64
C VAL A 919 -118.10 108.51 -5.43
N GLY A 920 -119.42 108.76 -5.60
CA GLY A 920 -120.36 109.20 -4.52
C GLY A 920 -121.85 108.87 -4.76
N THR A 921 -122.70 108.94 -3.71
CA THR A 921 -124.11 108.45 -3.74
C THR A 921 -125.18 109.48 -4.14
N ASP A 922 -126.14 109.07 -4.99
CA ASP A 922 -127.22 109.94 -5.52
C ASP A 922 -128.48 110.02 -4.60
N ILE A 923 -129.45 110.84 -5.02
CA ILE A 923 -130.72 111.10 -4.35
C ILE A 923 -131.52 109.83 -4.03
N GLY A 924 -132.14 109.80 -2.84
CA GLY A 924 -132.92 108.67 -2.35
C GLY A 924 -132.11 107.53 -1.72
N CYS A 925 -130.78 107.55 -1.81
CA CYS A 925 -129.93 106.51 -1.23
C CYS A 925 -130.14 106.40 0.30
N THR A 926 -130.41 105.18 0.79
CA THR A 926 -130.83 104.93 2.18
C THR A 926 -129.72 105.07 3.22
N THR A 927 -128.45 104.94 2.81
CA THR A 927 -127.28 105.19 3.67
C THR A 927 -127.07 106.68 3.92
N GLY A 928 -127.36 107.52 2.92
CA GLY A 928 -127.11 108.96 2.94
C GLY A 928 -126.01 109.38 1.94
N PRO A 929 -125.44 110.58 2.11
CA PRO A 929 -124.54 111.23 1.16
C PRO A 929 -123.08 110.80 1.39
N PHE A 930 -122.69 109.67 0.79
CA PHE A 930 -121.45 108.93 1.07
C PHE A 930 -120.51 108.97 -0.13
N VAL A 931 -119.19 108.99 0.13
CA VAL A 931 -118.12 109.20 -0.86
C VAL A 931 -117.02 108.14 -0.67
N ARG A 932 -116.46 107.64 -1.78
CA ARG A 932 -115.39 106.63 -1.83
C ARG A 932 -114.34 107.01 -2.87
N VAL A 933 -113.08 106.64 -2.64
CA VAL A 933 -112.02 106.60 -3.67
C VAL A 933 -111.58 105.15 -3.74
N ILE A 934 -111.62 104.58 -4.95
CA ILE A 934 -111.59 103.14 -5.20
C ILE A 934 -110.48 102.84 -6.23
N ASP A 935 -109.73 101.78 -5.99
CA ASP A 935 -108.80 101.19 -6.94
C ASP A 935 -109.60 100.44 -8.05
N PRO A 936 -109.43 100.77 -9.34
CA PRO A 936 -110.28 100.29 -10.43
C PRO A 936 -110.05 98.82 -10.78
N ASP A 937 -108.86 98.29 -10.49
CA ASP A 937 -108.48 96.92 -10.83
C ASP A 937 -108.88 95.93 -9.72
N THR A 938 -108.87 96.37 -8.46
CA THR A 938 -109.22 95.54 -7.29
C THR A 938 -110.61 95.83 -6.70
N GLY A 939 -111.21 97.00 -6.96
CA GLY A 939 -112.45 97.45 -6.35
C GLY A 939 -112.34 97.84 -4.87
N ALA A 940 -111.12 97.88 -4.31
CA ALA A 940 -110.86 98.22 -2.91
C ALA A 940 -110.84 99.74 -2.67
N ASP A 941 -111.24 100.18 -1.49
CA ASP A 941 -111.15 101.59 -1.10
C ASP A 941 -109.69 102.01 -0.86
N ARG A 942 -109.23 103.06 -1.56
CA ARG A 942 -107.91 103.67 -1.37
C ARG A 942 -107.87 104.67 -0.20
N ILE A 943 -109.04 105.16 0.23
CA ILE A 943 -109.22 106.05 1.39
C ILE A 943 -110.38 105.57 2.25
N ILE A 944 -110.45 105.99 3.51
CA ILE A 944 -111.59 105.67 4.39
C ILE A 944 -112.86 106.36 3.85
N PRO A 945 -113.93 105.61 3.48
CA PRO A 945 -115.16 106.20 2.98
C PRO A 945 -115.87 107.11 3.99
N PHE A 946 -116.38 108.25 3.54
CA PHE A 946 -116.90 109.31 4.43
C PHE A 946 -118.25 109.87 3.99
N PHE A 947 -118.97 110.49 4.93
CA PHE A 947 -120.21 111.22 4.66
C PHE A 947 -119.91 112.71 4.43
N ALA A 948 -120.20 113.22 3.23
CA ALA A 948 -119.98 114.63 2.89
C ALA A 948 -120.94 115.59 3.63
N TYR A 949 -122.16 115.10 3.91
CA TYR A 949 -123.24 115.80 4.58
C TYR A 949 -123.87 114.91 5.67
N GLU A 950 -124.84 115.44 6.43
CA GLU A 950 -125.33 114.76 7.63
C GLU A 950 -125.96 113.39 7.27
N PRO A 951 -125.64 112.27 7.94
CA PRO A 951 -126.06 110.93 7.49
C PRO A 951 -127.58 110.66 7.42
N ARG A 952 -128.43 111.57 7.90
CA ARG A 952 -129.90 111.52 7.73
C ARG A 952 -130.41 112.27 6.49
N PHE A 953 -129.56 113.02 5.79
CA PHE A 953 -129.89 113.69 4.55
C PHE A 953 -130.08 112.68 3.40
N ARG A 954 -131.09 112.88 2.55
CA ARG A 954 -131.46 111.93 1.47
C ARG A 954 -131.49 112.56 0.07
N GLY A 955 -131.02 113.81 -0.08
CA GLY A 955 -130.91 114.47 -1.39
C GLY A 955 -129.73 114.02 -2.24
N GLY A 956 -128.81 113.20 -1.69
CA GLY A 956 -127.61 112.73 -2.40
C GLY A 956 -126.44 113.72 -2.36
N CYS A 957 -125.31 113.27 -2.91
CA CYS A 957 -124.04 113.98 -3.02
C CYS A 957 -123.55 113.93 -4.47
N ARG A 958 -123.30 115.08 -5.09
CA ARG A 958 -122.43 115.17 -6.28
C ARG A 958 -120.99 115.20 -5.81
N VAL A 959 -120.10 114.48 -6.48
CA VAL A 959 -118.66 114.49 -6.25
C VAL A 959 -117.93 114.94 -7.50
N TYR A 960 -116.81 115.64 -7.34
CA TYR A 960 -115.94 116.04 -8.44
C TYR A 960 -114.50 116.11 -7.96
N GLY A 961 -113.54 115.62 -8.75
CA GLY A 961 -112.10 115.73 -8.44
C GLY A 961 -111.53 116.98 -9.09
N ALA A 962 -110.97 117.91 -8.31
CA ALA A 962 -110.29 119.10 -8.84
C ALA A 962 -109.34 119.71 -7.81
N ASP A 963 -108.14 120.07 -8.26
CA ASP A 963 -107.16 120.84 -7.48
C ASP A 963 -107.67 122.29 -7.28
N VAL A 964 -108.04 122.61 -6.04
CA VAL A 964 -108.53 123.93 -5.61
C VAL A 964 -107.64 124.58 -4.54
N THR A 965 -106.65 123.87 -4.01
CA THR A 965 -105.56 124.45 -3.20
C THR A 965 -104.39 124.95 -4.06
N GLY A 966 -104.13 124.32 -5.21
CA GLY A 966 -103.09 124.65 -6.17
C GLY A 966 -101.80 123.86 -6.02
N ASP A 967 -101.83 122.64 -5.45
CA ASP A 967 -100.63 121.83 -5.16
C ASP A 967 -100.35 120.70 -6.18
N GLY A 968 -101.25 120.47 -7.14
CA GLY A 968 -101.16 119.42 -8.15
C GLY A 968 -101.88 118.11 -7.80
N ILE A 969 -102.47 117.98 -6.60
CA ILE A 969 -103.25 116.82 -6.17
C ILE A 969 -104.76 117.17 -6.20
N PRO A 970 -105.61 116.44 -6.94
CA PRO A 970 -107.03 116.78 -7.00
C PRO A 970 -107.80 116.55 -5.69
N GLU A 971 -108.34 117.62 -5.10
CA GLU A 971 -109.28 117.53 -3.98
C GLU A 971 -110.64 116.96 -4.39
N ILE A 972 -111.36 116.45 -3.38
CA ILE A 972 -112.72 115.92 -3.51
C ILE A 972 -113.73 117.04 -3.19
N LEU A 973 -114.26 117.67 -4.23
CA LEU A 973 -115.35 118.63 -4.15
C LEU A 973 -116.69 117.89 -4.03
N THR A 974 -117.61 118.45 -3.25
CA THR A 974 -118.95 117.88 -3.01
C THR A 974 -120.06 118.92 -3.06
N ALA A 975 -121.25 118.53 -3.53
CA ALA A 975 -122.46 119.36 -3.50
C ALA A 975 -123.71 118.55 -3.09
N PRO A 976 -124.67 119.16 -2.35
CA PRO A 976 -125.84 118.45 -1.87
C PRO A 976 -127.04 118.64 -2.80
N GLY A 977 -127.83 117.58 -2.99
CA GLY A 977 -129.12 117.69 -3.69
C GLY A 977 -130.20 118.47 -2.90
N PRO A 978 -131.47 118.40 -3.34
CA PRO A 978 -132.56 119.13 -2.70
C PRO A 978 -132.84 118.68 -1.26
N GLY A 979 -133.28 119.61 -0.41
CA GLY A 979 -133.79 119.32 0.95
C GLY A 979 -132.92 119.78 2.12
N ARG A 980 -131.75 120.37 1.87
CA ARG A 980 -130.93 121.08 2.87
C ARG A 980 -130.37 122.39 2.29
N PRO A 981 -129.88 123.33 3.11
CA PRO A 981 -129.10 124.47 2.65
C PRO A 981 -127.96 124.04 1.69
N GLY A 982 -127.94 124.68 0.52
CA GLY A 982 -126.99 124.39 -0.55
C GLY A 982 -125.58 124.86 -0.23
N GLU A 983 -124.81 124.01 0.45
CA GLU A 983 -123.42 124.23 0.85
C GLU A 983 -122.50 123.34 0.00
N VAL A 984 -121.69 123.92 -0.88
CA VAL A 984 -120.58 123.18 -1.52
C VAL A 984 -119.51 122.97 -0.46
N ARG A 985 -118.96 121.75 -0.34
CA ARG A 985 -117.90 121.41 0.61
C ARG A 985 -116.71 120.77 -0.09
N VAL A 986 -115.50 121.04 0.40
CA VAL A 986 -114.24 120.50 -0.13
C VAL A 986 -113.58 119.58 0.89
N PHE A 987 -112.98 118.51 0.40
CA PHE A 987 -112.18 117.56 1.19
C PHE A 987 -110.86 117.31 0.46
N THR A 988 -109.80 117.06 1.22
CA THR A 988 -108.51 116.55 0.72
C THR A 988 -108.68 115.25 -0.08
N GLU A 989 -107.64 114.85 -0.81
CA GLU A 989 -107.54 113.56 -1.50
C GLU A 989 -107.77 112.36 -0.55
N THR A 990 -107.39 112.49 0.73
CA THR A 990 -107.65 111.49 1.80
C THR A 990 -109.06 111.52 2.38
N GLY A 991 -109.92 112.46 1.98
CA GLY A 991 -111.29 112.61 2.52
C GLY A 991 -111.39 113.43 3.81
N THR A 992 -110.32 114.11 4.24
CA THR A 992 -110.34 115.05 5.38
C THR A 992 -110.98 116.40 4.96
N PRO A 993 -112.00 116.92 5.68
CA PRO A 993 -112.71 118.15 5.28
C PRO A 993 -111.86 119.42 5.38
N LEU A 994 -112.03 120.32 4.40
CA LEU A 994 -111.38 121.63 4.31
C LEU A 994 -112.42 122.76 4.41
N PRO A 995 -113.02 123.00 5.60
CA PRO A 995 -114.19 123.86 5.77
C PRO A 995 -113.96 125.33 5.37
N GLN A 996 -112.69 125.79 5.31
CA GLN A 996 -112.32 127.11 4.82
C GLN A 996 -112.65 127.33 3.33
N TYR A 997 -112.88 126.28 2.54
CA TYR A 997 -113.34 126.37 1.15
C TYR A 997 -114.85 126.10 0.99
N ASN A 998 -115.61 125.88 2.07
CA ASN A 998 -117.06 125.66 2.00
C ASN A 998 -117.81 126.96 1.71
N PHE A 999 -118.87 126.91 0.89
CA PHE A 999 -119.65 128.11 0.57
C PHE A 999 -121.09 127.82 0.09
N PHE A 1000 -121.93 128.87 0.14
CA PHE A 1000 -123.33 128.84 -0.27
C PHE A 1000 -123.55 129.64 -1.58
N PRO A 1001 -123.37 129.04 -2.77
CA PRO A 1001 -123.42 129.77 -4.06
C PRO A 1001 -124.73 130.53 -4.32
N PHE A 1002 -125.83 130.08 -3.71
CA PHE A 1002 -127.15 130.69 -3.85
C PHE A 1002 -127.73 131.22 -2.52
N GLY A 1003 -126.87 131.38 -1.51
CA GLY A 1003 -127.25 131.78 -0.15
C GLY A 1003 -127.80 130.63 0.70
N SER A 1004 -127.65 130.75 2.03
CA SER A 1004 -127.99 129.68 2.99
C SER A 1004 -129.49 129.35 3.07
N GLY A 1005 -130.38 130.28 2.69
CA GLY A 1005 -131.82 130.02 2.57
C GLY A 1005 -132.21 129.16 1.36
N TYR A 1006 -131.31 128.91 0.42
CA TYR A 1006 -131.61 128.11 -0.77
C TYR A 1006 -131.46 126.62 -0.51
N THR A 1007 -132.57 125.87 -0.59
CA THR A 1007 -132.64 124.44 -0.30
C THR A 1007 -132.98 123.55 -1.52
N GLY A 1008 -132.95 124.14 -2.72
CA GLY A 1008 -133.32 123.45 -3.97
C GLY A 1008 -132.27 122.49 -4.54
N GLY A 1009 -131.11 122.35 -3.88
CA GLY A 1009 -130.00 121.48 -4.30
C GLY A 1009 -129.05 122.13 -5.30
N ILE A 1010 -127.83 121.61 -5.38
CA ILE A 1010 -126.77 122.14 -6.25
C ILE A 1010 -126.19 121.03 -7.14
N GLU A 1011 -125.98 121.36 -8.41
CA GLU A 1011 -125.06 120.64 -9.31
C GLU A 1011 -123.71 121.39 -9.35
N ILE A 1012 -122.58 120.67 -9.41
CA ILE A 1012 -121.24 121.26 -9.53
C ILE A 1012 -120.44 120.70 -10.70
N ALA A 1013 -119.58 121.53 -11.25
CA ALA A 1013 -118.41 121.15 -12.03
C ALA A 1013 -117.24 122.09 -11.68
N ALA A 1014 -116.01 121.67 -11.94
CA ALA A 1014 -114.82 122.50 -11.76
C ALA A 1014 -113.90 122.39 -12.98
N GLY A 1015 -113.35 123.53 -13.41
CA GLY A 1015 -112.46 123.64 -14.56
C GLY A 1015 -111.95 125.08 -14.73
N SER A 1016 -111.10 125.33 -15.72
CA SER A 1016 -110.56 126.69 -15.96
C SER A 1016 -111.51 127.49 -16.87
N VAL A 1017 -112.48 128.17 -16.25
CA VAL A 1017 -113.55 128.92 -16.93
C VAL A 1017 -113.14 130.38 -17.21
N THR A 1018 -111.90 130.75 -16.90
CA THR A 1018 -111.26 132.03 -17.23
C THR A 1018 -109.88 131.76 -17.83
N ALA A 1019 -109.35 132.66 -18.64
CA ALA A 1019 -108.09 132.44 -19.37
C ALA A 1019 -106.82 132.48 -18.49
N ALA A 1020 -106.96 132.55 -17.16
CA ALA A 1020 -105.89 132.36 -16.20
C ALA A 1020 -106.10 131.02 -15.50
N GLY A 1021 -105.09 130.14 -15.57
CA GLY A 1021 -105.17 128.69 -15.30
C GLY A 1021 -105.54 128.23 -13.88
N ALA A 1022 -106.06 129.10 -13.02
CA ALA A 1022 -106.75 128.67 -11.82
C ALA A 1022 -108.03 127.88 -12.19
N ILE A 1023 -108.42 126.94 -11.33
CA ILE A 1023 -109.73 126.28 -11.40
C ILE A 1023 -110.80 127.20 -10.80
N GLN A 1024 -111.98 127.28 -11.44
CA GLN A 1024 -113.17 127.90 -10.88
C GLN A 1024 -114.27 126.86 -10.67
N ILE A 1025 -115.04 127.02 -9.59
CA ILE A 1025 -116.20 126.16 -9.31
C ILE A 1025 -117.43 126.75 -9.99
N VAL A 1026 -118.07 125.97 -10.85
CA VAL A 1026 -119.35 126.27 -11.47
C VAL A 1026 -120.43 125.58 -10.65
N ALA A 1027 -121.36 126.36 -10.09
CA ALA A 1027 -122.50 125.84 -9.34
C ALA A 1027 -123.81 126.17 -10.06
N GLY A 1028 -124.71 125.19 -10.16
CA GLY A 1028 -126.05 125.31 -10.74
C GLY A 1028 -127.15 124.97 -9.74
N GLN A 1029 -128.28 125.68 -9.79
CA GLN A 1029 -129.47 125.40 -9.00
C GLN A 1029 -130.26 124.21 -9.54
N ASN A 1030 -130.37 123.13 -8.76
CA ASN A 1030 -131.17 121.95 -9.13
C ASN A 1030 -132.68 122.25 -9.18
N ARG A 1031 -133.15 123.29 -8.47
CA ARG A 1031 -134.52 123.84 -8.58
C ARG A 1031 -134.49 125.37 -8.55
N GLY A 1032 -134.69 126.02 -9.69
CA GLY A 1032 -134.67 127.50 -9.82
C GLY A 1032 -133.88 128.00 -11.03
N GLY A 1033 -133.00 127.16 -11.57
CA GLY A 1033 -132.38 127.36 -12.89
C GLY A 1033 -131.24 128.39 -12.95
N MET A 1034 -130.83 129.00 -11.83
CA MET A 1034 -129.67 129.91 -11.84
C MET A 1034 -128.34 129.14 -11.85
N VAL A 1035 -127.39 129.60 -12.66
CA VAL A 1035 -125.99 129.13 -12.69
C VAL A 1035 -125.05 130.30 -12.38
N ARG A 1036 -124.01 130.05 -11.58
CA ARG A 1036 -122.99 131.02 -11.17
C ARG A 1036 -121.60 130.37 -11.16
N VAL A 1037 -120.57 131.18 -11.41
CA VAL A 1037 -119.15 130.78 -11.36
C VAL A 1037 -118.46 131.51 -10.22
N PHE A 1038 -117.63 130.79 -9.46
CA PHE A 1038 -116.99 131.27 -8.24
C PHE A 1038 -115.47 131.11 -8.31
N ASN A 1039 -114.77 132.17 -7.93
CA ASN A 1039 -113.40 132.05 -7.44
C ASN A 1039 -113.51 131.71 -5.95
N VAL A 1040 -112.96 130.57 -5.56
CA VAL A 1040 -113.01 130.07 -4.18
C VAL A 1040 -111.61 130.07 -3.61
N THR A 1041 -111.47 130.65 -2.42
CA THR A 1041 -110.22 130.86 -1.69
C THR A 1041 -110.50 130.67 -0.19
N PRO A 1042 -109.48 130.43 0.66
CA PRO A 1042 -109.70 130.25 2.09
C PRO A 1042 -110.52 131.40 2.73
N GLY A 1043 -111.69 131.06 3.25
CA GLY A 1043 -112.63 131.99 3.89
C GLY A 1043 -113.45 132.86 2.94
N SER A 1044 -113.31 132.73 1.61
CA SER A 1044 -113.96 133.61 0.63
C SER A 1044 -114.27 132.92 -0.71
N ALA A 1045 -115.57 132.80 -1.02
CA ALA A 1045 -116.06 132.39 -2.33
C ALA A 1045 -116.79 133.57 -2.99
N THR A 1046 -116.14 134.21 -3.96
CA THR A 1046 -116.69 135.40 -4.63
C THR A 1046 -117.30 135.04 -5.99
N PRO A 1047 -118.54 135.49 -6.29
CA PRO A 1047 -119.08 135.42 -7.65
C PRO A 1047 -118.22 136.27 -8.59
N VAL A 1048 -117.83 135.73 -9.75
CA VAL A 1048 -116.94 136.44 -10.69
C VAL A 1048 -117.69 137.61 -11.36
N ALA A 1049 -117.47 138.82 -10.86
CA ALA A 1049 -118.31 139.98 -11.14
C ALA A 1049 -117.75 140.95 -12.21
N SER A 1050 -117.86 140.60 -13.49
CA SER A 1050 -117.76 141.59 -14.59
C SER A 1050 -118.36 141.09 -15.92
N THR A 1051 -119.22 141.92 -16.52
CA THR A 1051 -119.85 141.74 -17.87
C THR A 1051 -120.74 140.49 -18.02
N PRO A 1052 -121.72 140.49 -18.97
CA PRO A 1052 -123.07 140.02 -18.64
C PRO A 1052 -123.32 138.49 -18.61
N VAL A 1053 -122.33 137.65 -18.93
CA VAL A 1053 -122.54 136.20 -19.13
C VAL A 1053 -121.82 135.38 -18.04
N ARG A 1054 -122.23 135.55 -16.77
CA ARG A 1054 -121.75 134.74 -15.62
C ARG A 1054 -122.69 134.60 -14.41
N GLN A 1055 -123.86 135.23 -14.43
CA GLN A 1055 -125.04 134.74 -13.69
C GLN A 1055 -126.15 134.53 -14.72
N ILE A 1056 -126.41 133.27 -15.07
CA ILE A 1056 -127.38 132.92 -16.12
C ILE A 1056 -128.57 132.23 -15.47
N GLN A 1057 -129.78 132.56 -15.92
CA GLN A 1057 -131.01 131.81 -15.61
C GLN A 1057 -131.60 131.33 -16.94
N PRO A 1058 -131.17 130.18 -17.50
CA PRO A 1058 -131.50 129.77 -18.86
C PRO A 1058 -132.99 129.42 -19.06
N PHE A 1059 -133.72 129.19 -17.96
CA PHE A 1059 -135.13 128.80 -17.96
C PHE A 1059 -135.93 129.72 -17.04
N GLY A 1060 -137.11 130.16 -17.49
CA GLY A 1060 -137.91 131.19 -16.81
C GLY A 1060 -138.41 130.80 -15.41
N PRO A 1061 -138.90 131.77 -14.60
CA PRO A 1061 -139.13 131.64 -13.16
C PRO A 1061 -140.27 130.70 -12.71
N ARG A 1062 -140.80 129.87 -13.61
CA ARG A 1062 -141.75 128.76 -13.30
C ARG A 1062 -141.19 127.37 -13.68
N PHE A 1063 -139.95 127.29 -14.16
CA PHE A 1063 -139.30 126.03 -14.51
C PHE A 1063 -138.82 125.29 -13.25
N VAL A 1064 -139.08 123.98 -13.18
CA VAL A 1064 -138.96 123.19 -11.94
C VAL A 1064 -137.73 122.26 -11.92
N GLY A 1065 -137.06 122.08 -13.08
CA GLY A 1065 -135.78 121.36 -13.18
C GLY A 1065 -134.56 122.28 -13.10
N GLY A 1066 -133.37 121.68 -13.05
CA GLY A 1066 -132.08 122.38 -13.00
C GLY A 1066 -131.14 122.00 -14.16
N PRO A 1067 -130.17 122.86 -14.52
CA PRO A 1067 -129.12 122.57 -15.50
C PRO A 1067 -127.87 121.93 -14.88
N THR A 1068 -127.16 121.10 -15.66
CA THR A 1068 -125.93 120.39 -15.28
C THR A 1068 -124.76 120.76 -16.21
N PRO A 1069 -123.53 121.09 -15.72
CA PRO A 1069 -122.36 121.41 -16.56
C PRO A 1069 -121.45 120.19 -16.86
N VAL A 1070 -120.80 120.12 -18.04
CA VAL A 1070 -119.90 119.01 -18.51
C VAL A 1070 -118.85 119.51 -19.53
N GLU A 1071 -117.70 118.82 -19.68
CA GLU A 1071 -116.58 119.09 -20.64
C GLU A 1071 -115.90 117.77 -21.14
N HIS A 1072 -115.10 117.76 -22.25
CA HIS A 1072 -114.54 116.52 -22.88
C HIS A 1072 -113.27 116.69 -23.77
N GLY A 1073 -112.47 115.62 -23.97
CA GLY A 1073 -111.30 115.50 -24.89
C GLY A 1073 -110.95 114.05 -25.35
N TRP A 1074 -110.01 113.84 -26.30
CA TRP A 1074 -109.75 112.54 -27.01
C TRP A 1074 -108.26 112.20 -27.34
N LEU A 1075 -107.97 110.99 -27.88
CA LEU A 1075 -106.63 110.33 -27.97
C LEU A 1075 -106.27 109.75 -29.39
N GLY A 1076 -105.00 109.39 -29.67
CA GLY A 1076 -104.56 108.65 -30.89
C GLY A 1076 -103.04 108.25 -30.99
N ARG A 1077 -102.70 107.18 -31.76
CA ARG A 1077 -101.33 106.59 -31.99
C ARG A 1077 -101.27 105.66 -33.25
N GLN A 1078 -100.14 105.48 -33.98
CA GLN A 1078 -99.94 104.45 -35.06
C GLN A 1078 -98.46 104.01 -35.38
N ASP A 1079 -98.30 102.88 -36.13
CA ASP A 1079 -97.10 102.16 -36.73
C ASP A 1079 -96.83 102.67 -38.20
N PRO A 1080 -95.99 102.12 -39.16
CA PRO A 1080 -95.12 100.92 -39.18
C PRO A 1080 -93.74 100.92 -39.92
N ARG A 1081 -92.84 100.00 -39.49
CA ARG A 1081 -91.97 99.00 -40.22
C ARG A 1081 -91.54 99.18 -41.71
N LEU A 1082 -90.30 98.75 -42.09
CA LEU A 1082 -89.94 97.74 -43.16
C LEU A 1082 -88.48 97.78 -43.75
N GLY A 1083 -87.96 96.65 -44.28
CA GLY A 1083 -86.69 96.51 -45.06
C GLY A 1083 -86.39 95.08 -45.58
N ARG A 1084 -85.51 94.85 -46.61
CA ARG A 1084 -85.34 93.51 -47.30
C ARG A 1084 -84.10 93.30 -48.23
N LEU A 1085 -83.70 92.01 -48.46
CA LEU A 1085 -83.29 91.31 -49.74
C LEU A 1085 -81.81 91.10 -50.28
N GLN A 1086 -81.48 89.82 -50.62
CA GLN A 1086 -80.67 89.22 -51.78
C GLN A 1086 -79.17 88.68 -51.73
N ARG A 1087 -79.04 87.34 -52.00
CA ARG A 1087 -78.22 86.54 -53.00
C ARG A 1087 -76.65 86.35 -53.04
N ARG A 1088 -76.21 85.08 -52.76
CA ARG A 1088 -75.52 84.02 -53.59
C ARG A 1088 -74.10 84.12 -54.29
N VAL A 1089 -73.19 83.16 -53.93
CA VAL A 1089 -72.42 82.15 -54.79
C VAL A 1089 -71.25 82.65 -55.71
N PRO A 1090 -70.17 81.89 -56.13
CA PRO A 1090 -69.73 80.46 -55.97
C PRO A 1090 -68.26 80.18 -55.44
N ARG A 1091 -67.79 78.90 -55.50
CA ARG A 1091 -66.37 78.42 -55.38
C ARG A 1091 -65.60 78.40 -56.74
N PRO A 1092 -64.31 77.97 -56.80
CA PRO A 1092 -63.99 76.55 -57.14
C PRO A 1092 -62.77 75.93 -56.36
N ASP A 1093 -62.27 74.76 -56.80
CA ASP A 1093 -61.45 73.78 -56.04
C ASP A 1093 -60.05 73.42 -56.69
N LEU A 1094 -59.43 72.30 -56.27
CA LEU A 1094 -58.44 71.39 -56.96
C LEU A 1094 -56.88 71.52 -56.80
N HIS A 1095 -56.24 70.57 -56.08
CA HIS A 1095 -55.40 69.41 -56.58
C HIS A 1095 -54.76 68.66 -55.36
N ARG A 1096 -54.51 67.33 -55.24
CA ARG A 1096 -54.14 66.16 -56.11
C ARG A 1096 -52.61 66.11 -56.43
N VAL A 1097 -51.89 64.97 -56.49
CA VAL A 1097 -52.21 63.53 -56.68
C VAL A 1097 -51.17 62.60 -55.96
N VAL A 1098 -51.32 61.27 -56.15
CA VAL A 1098 -50.41 60.13 -55.82
C VAL A 1098 -50.61 59.51 -54.43
N GLU A 1099 -50.90 58.20 -54.26
CA GLU A 1099 -51.75 57.22 -54.98
C GLU A 1099 -51.93 55.99 -54.04
N HIS A 1100 -53.14 55.45 -53.80
CA HIS A 1100 -53.71 54.20 -54.35
C HIS A 1100 -52.90 52.88 -54.19
N ALA A 1101 -53.50 51.72 -53.86
CA ALA A 1101 -54.94 51.37 -53.83
C ALA A 1101 -55.35 50.27 -52.81
N THR A 1102 -56.48 50.50 -52.13
CA THR A 1102 -57.67 49.62 -51.89
C THR A 1102 -57.54 48.09 -51.60
N GLY A 1103 -58.38 47.46 -50.76
CA GLY A 1103 -59.49 47.96 -49.93
C GLY A 1103 -60.76 47.08 -49.95
N GLY A 1104 -61.64 47.21 -48.93
CA GLY A 1104 -62.99 46.62 -48.89
C GLY A 1104 -63.19 45.38 -48.00
N VAL A 1105 -64.38 45.08 -47.43
CA VAL A 1105 -65.22 45.80 -46.44
C VAL A 1105 -66.37 44.87 -45.95
N ARG A 1106 -66.66 44.88 -44.63
CA ARG A 1106 -67.89 44.48 -43.88
C ARG A 1106 -68.95 43.53 -44.54
N GLY A 1107 -69.38 42.46 -43.84
CA GLY A 1107 -70.58 41.67 -44.21
C GLY A 1107 -71.11 40.69 -43.13
N LEU A 1108 -72.05 41.14 -42.29
CA LEU A 1108 -72.57 40.48 -41.07
C LEU A 1108 -73.40 39.17 -41.21
N CYS A 1109 -73.23 38.27 -40.22
CA CYS A 1109 -74.26 37.51 -39.46
C CYS A 1109 -74.88 36.13 -39.86
N ARG A 1110 -74.86 35.24 -38.82
CA ARG A 1110 -75.75 34.10 -38.45
C ARG A 1110 -75.68 32.77 -39.24
N GLN A 1111 -75.09 31.67 -38.69
CA GLN A 1111 -75.57 30.74 -37.62
C GLN A 1111 -76.79 29.86 -38.04
N PRO A 1112 -76.94 28.60 -37.55
CA PRO A 1112 -76.29 27.90 -36.41
C PRO A 1112 -75.35 26.74 -36.83
N GLY A 1113 -74.67 25.92 -35.99
CA GLY A 1113 -74.54 25.70 -34.52
C GLY A 1113 -73.74 24.38 -34.28
N ARG A 1114 -73.46 23.80 -33.09
CA ARG A 1114 -73.62 24.14 -31.65
C ARG A 1114 -72.78 23.16 -30.76
N ARG A 1115 -71.88 23.65 -29.90
CA ARG A 1115 -71.46 23.11 -28.55
C ARG A 1115 -70.64 21.77 -28.49
N VAL A 1116 -69.80 21.47 -27.47
CA VAL A 1116 -69.41 22.16 -26.20
C VAL A 1116 -67.99 21.79 -25.67
N PHE A 1117 -67.50 22.63 -24.73
CA PHE A 1117 -66.28 22.68 -23.86
C PHE A 1117 -65.74 21.37 -23.20
N GLY A 1118 -64.55 21.34 -22.52
CA GLY A 1118 -63.76 22.44 -21.89
C GLY A 1118 -62.28 22.20 -21.51
N ARG A 1119 -61.79 22.81 -20.41
CA ARG A 1119 -60.35 23.12 -20.10
C ARG A 1119 -59.62 22.22 -19.06
N HIS A 1120 -58.28 22.32 -19.06
CA HIS A 1120 -57.34 22.63 -17.95
C HIS A 1120 -56.38 21.56 -17.31
N GLN A 1121 -55.12 22.02 -17.14
CA GLN A 1121 -54.09 21.79 -16.09
C GLN A 1121 -53.17 20.53 -16.03
N ARG A 1122 -51.87 20.86 -15.83
CA ARG A 1122 -50.77 20.26 -15.01
C ARG A 1122 -50.35 18.77 -15.14
N GLU A 1123 -49.04 18.58 -15.37
CA GLU A 1123 -48.02 17.97 -14.47
C GLU A 1123 -48.41 17.01 -13.31
N PRO A 1124 -47.50 16.13 -12.80
CA PRO A 1124 -46.14 15.75 -13.27
C PRO A 1124 -45.69 14.26 -13.08
N ASP A 1125 -44.44 13.97 -13.47
CA ASP A 1125 -43.40 13.12 -12.79
C ASP A 1125 -43.37 11.55 -12.76
N LEU A 1126 -42.14 11.07 -12.44
CA LEU A 1126 -41.67 9.83 -11.76
C LEU A 1126 -41.44 8.46 -12.47
N GLN A 1127 -40.15 8.23 -12.75
CA GLN A 1127 -39.31 7.04 -12.44
C GLN A 1127 -39.44 5.62 -13.11
N ARG A 1128 -38.33 5.30 -13.82
CA ARG A 1128 -37.44 4.10 -13.71
C ARG A 1128 -37.85 2.66 -14.14
N ARG A 1129 -36.92 2.08 -14.93
CA ARG A 1129 -36.49 0.65 -15.04
C ARG A 1129 -37.38 -0.38 -15.77
N GLY A 1130 -37.29 -0.37 -17.10
CA GLY A 1130 -36.46 -1.32 -17.87
C GLY A 1130 -36.94 -2.75 -18.14
N THR A 1131 -36.90 -3.18 -19.42
CA THR A 1131 -36.93 -4.60 -19.84
C THR A 1131 -36.29 -4.80 -21.24
N VAL A 1132 -36.45 -5.97 -21.85
CA VAL A 1132 -35.59 -6.56 -22.92
C VAL A 1132 -36.11 -6.34 -24.37
N ARG A 1133 -35.18 -6.46 -25.36
CA ARG A 1133 -35.29 -6.77 -26.81
C ARG A 1133 -36.63 -7.38 -27.31
N PRO A 1134 -37.06 -7.25 -28.61
CA PRO A 1134 -36.31 -7.85 -29.75
C PRO A 1134 -36.56 -7.42 -31.24
N HIS A 1135 -35.83 -8.09 -32.17
CA HIS A 1135 -36.08 -8.34 -33.62
C HIS A 1135 -36.05 -7.15 -34.62
N GLN A 1136 -35.80 -7.28 -35.94
CA GLN A 1136 -35.43 -8.38 -36.88
C GLN A 1136 -34.70 -7.75 -38.12
N GLY A 1137 -34.03 -8.42 -39.08
CA GLY A 1137 -33.57 -9.82 -39.24
C GLY A 1137 -33.60 -10.32 -40.73
N CYS A 1138 -33.00 -11.49 -40.98
CA CYS A 1138 -33.16 -12.37 -42.18
C CYS A 1138 -32.39 -12.01 -43.49
N ALA A 1139 -31.93 -12.96 -44.34
CA ALA A 1139 -32.10 -14.43 -44.36
C ALA A 1139 -30.93 -15.27 -44.97
N GLU A 1140 -30.85 -16.54 -44.55
CA GLU A 1140 -30.45 -17.77 -45.30
C GLU A 1140 -28.96 -18.19 -45.52
N GLU A 1141 -28.79 -19.45 -45.96
CA GLU A 1141 -27.88 -20.51 -45.44
C GLU A 1141 -27.61 -21.59 -46.55
N PRO A 1142 -27.01 -22.81 -46.35
CA PRO A 1142 -26.13 -23.38 -45.29
C PRO A 1142 -24.92 -24.23 -45.81
N VAL A 1143 -24.25 -24.99 -44.91
CA VAL A 1143 -23.67 -26.38 -45.06
C VAL A 1143 -22.13 -26.61 -44.86
N ASP A 1144 -21.85 -27.66 -44.06
CA ASP A 1144 -20.67 -28.56 -43.88
C ASP A 1144 -19.41 -28.30 -43.00
N ILE A 1145 -19.49 -28.89 -41.77
CA ILE A 1145 -18.66 -29.99 -41.18
C ILE A 1145 -17.14 -29.83 -40.95
N GLY A 1146 -16.75 -30.09 -39.68
CA GLY A 1146 -15.58 -30.90 -39.31
C GLY A 1146 -14.42 -30.18 -38.61
N GLY A 1147 -13.90 -30.61 -37.46
CA GLY A 1147 -14.30 -31.71 -36.58
C GLY A 1147 -13.52 -31.70 -35.25
N ARG A 1148 -14.01 -32.40 -34.22
CA ARG A 1148 -13.43 -32.45 -32.86
C ARG A 1148 -13.64 -33.83 -32.26
N LEU A 1149 -12.65 -34.41 -31.57
CA LEU A 1149 -12.81 -35.68 -30.87
C LEU A 1149 -12.15 -35.68 -29.49
N LEU A 1150 -12.83 -36.33 -28.55
CA LEU A 1150 -12.42 -36.69 -27.20
C LEU A 1150 -12.72 -38.19 -27.05
N HIS A 1151 -11.99 -38.90 -26.18
CA HIS A 1151 -12.47 -40.16 -25.61
C HIS A 1151 -11.95 -40.33 -24.19
N ALA A 1152 -12.73 -41.02 -23.36
CA ALA A 1152 -12.45 -41.34 -21.96
C ALA A 1152 -12.80 -42.80 -21.67
N SER A 1153 -12.31 -43.35 -20.55
CA SER A 1153 -12.77 -44.63 -19.98
C SER A 1153 -12.47 -44.73 -18.48
N ALA A 1154 -13.15 -45.66 -17.77
CA ALA A 1154 -13.36 -45.66 -16.31
C ALA A 1154 -13.90 -47.04 -15.83
N VAL A 1155 -13.86 -47.48 -14.56
CA VAL A 1155 -13.24 -47.02 -13.29
C VAL A 1155 -13.29 -48.19 -12.26
N ASP A 1156 -12.33 -48.32 -11.34
CA ASP A 1156 -12.52 -48.88 -9.98
C ASP A 1156 -11.22 -48.79 -9.13
N GLY A 1157 -11.23 -48.73 -7.78
CA GLY A 1157 -12.38 -48.62 -6.86
C GLY A 1157 -11.99 -48.49 -5.36
N GLN A 1158 -12.94 -47.98 -4.54
CA GLN A 1158 -13.09 -48.05 -3.04
C GLN A 1158 -11.90 -47.64 -2.12
N LEU A 1159 -11.90 -46.60 -1.24
CA LEU A 1159 -12.85 -46.09 -0.21
C LEU A 1159 -13.00 -46.97 1.07
N PRO A 1160 -13.39 -46.44 2.26
CA PRO A 1160 -13.08 -45.14 2.91
C PRO A 1160 -12.94 -45.22 4.49
N ALA A 1161 -12.59 -44.10 5.18
CA ALA A 1161 -13.12 -43.74 6.53
C ALA A 1161 -12.73 -42.32 7.03
N ALA A 1162 -13.52 -41.76 7.95
CA ALA A 1162 -13.33 -40.51 8.73
C ALA A 1162 -14.14 -40.66 10.08
N PRO A 1163 -14.62 -39.64 10.86
CA PRO A 1163 -14.42 -38.19 10.92
C PRO A 1163 -14.37 -37.60 12.39
N ARG A 1164 -14.76 -36.30 12.58
CA ARG A 1164 -15.13 -35.50 13.79
C ARG A 1164 -14.05 -34.46 14.22
N ARG A 1165 -14.26 -33.14 14.43
CA ARG A 1165 -15.36 -32.20 14.82
C ARG A 1165 -15.61 -31.95 16.32
N HIS A 1166 -15.17 -30.76 16.78
CA HIS A 1166 -15.80 -29.80 17.74
C HIS A 1166 -16.05 -30.21 19.22
N PRO A 1167 -15.95 -29.27 20.18
CA PRO A 1167 -16.94 -28.20 20.41
C PRO A 1167 -16.36 -26.76 20.55
N ALA A 1168 -17.14 -25.84 21.12
CA ALA A 1168 -16.85 -24.41 21.38
C ALA A 1168 -16.93 -24.13 22.93
N ALA A 1169 -16.92 -22.92 23.52
CA ALA A 1169 -17.00 -21.53 23.04
C ALA A 1169 -16.55 -20.49 24.12
N VAL A 1170 -16.37 -19.22 23.70
CA VAL A 1170 -16.62 -17.96 24.47
C VAL A 1170 -15.66 -17.52 25.62
N ALA A 1171 -15.61 -16.18 25.81
CA ALA A 1171 -15.07 -15.37 26.93
C ALA A 1171 -13.56 -14.95 26.94
N ARG A 1172 -13.36 -13.63 26.80
CA ARG A 1172 -12.28 -12.80 27.39
C ARG A 1172 -12.77 -12.33 28.81
N PRO A 1173 -11.96 -11.74 29.73
CA PRO A 1173 -10.71 -10.99 29.49
C PRO A 1173 -9.56 -11.07 30.55
N ALA A 1174 -8.51 -10.27 30.29
CA ALA A 1174 -7.67 -9.52 31.25
C ALA A 1174 -6.63 -10.21 32.19
N ARG A 1175 -5.35 -9.94 31.84
CA ARG A 1175 -4.24 -9.41 32.69
C ARG A 1175 -3.71 -10.18 33.93
N LEU A 1176 -2.39 -10.42 33.82
CA LEU A 1176 -1.29 -10.20 34.80
C LEU A 1176 -0.84 -11.29 35.81
N ARG A 1177 0.49 -11.47 35.79
CA ARG A 1177 1.45 -11.78 36.88
C ARG A 1177 1.66 -13.24 37.36
N CYS A 1178 2.95 -13.55 37.49
CA CYS A 1178 3.63 -14.57 38.30
C CYS A 1178 3.14 -16.04 38.16
N GLY A 1179 3.98 -17.04 37.88
CA GLY A 1179 5.45 -17.09 37.86
C GLY A 1179 6.01 -17.61 39.18
N LEU A 1180 6.29 -18.92 39.25
CA LEU A 1180 7.23 -19.57 40.16
C LEU A 1180 7.52 -21.01 39.68
N GLU A 1181 8.80 -21.35 39.66
CA GLU A 1181 9.34 -22.73 39.62
C GLU A 1181 9.15 -23.42 41.00
N PRO A 1182 9.39 -24.75 41.19
CA PRO A 1182 10.51 -25.53 40.64
C PRO A 1182 10.24 -26.98 40.18
N GLY A 1183 11.27 -27.62 39.61
CA GLY A 1183 11.39 -29.09 39.43
C GLY A 1183 11.76 -29.83 40.74
N PRO A 1184 12.43 -31.01 40.72
CA PRO A 1184 13.64 -31.27 39.91
C PRO A 1184 13.91 -32.75 39.46
N ARG A 1185 15.13 -32.99 38.92
CA ARG A 1185 15.87 -34.28 38.70
C ARG A 1185 15.52 -35.04 37.39
N ARG A 1186 16.47 -35.18 36.42
CA ARG A 1186 17.65 -36.09 36.30
C ARG A 1186 17.23 -37.51 35.84
N THR A 1187 17.92 -38.25 34.95
CA THR A 1187 19.28 -38.22 34.33
C THR A 1187 19.16 -38.62 32.84
N THR A 1188 19.73 -37.93 31.84
CA THR A 1188 21.14 -37.95 31.34
C THR A 1188 21.72 -39.32 30.94
N SER A 1189 21.71 -39.58 29.63
CA SER A 1189 22.91 -39.97 28.85
C SER A 1189 22.73 -39.47 27.41
#